data_AF-A0A8I2FSF3-F1
#
_entry.id   AF-A0A8I2FSF3-F1
#
_cell.length_a   1.000
_cell.length_b   1.000
_cell.length_c   1.000
_cell.angle_alpha   90.00
_cell.angle_beta   90.00
_cell.angle_gamma   90.00
#
_symmetry.space_group_name_H-M   'P 1'
#
loop_
_entity.id
_entity.type
_entity.pdbx_description
1 polymer ?
#
loop_
_entity_poly.entity_id
_entity_poly.type
_entity_poly.pdbx_seq_one_letter_code
_entity_poly.pdbx_strand_id
1 'polypeptide(L)'
;MKKEHIFISHSSKDDEFVEALGKSLEIQKFETWVDLRQLAPGDELETEIKQAIEQSRAFILVLSTNAFNSPWIQKEVKYALEVKKRKKQPRDYPVIPLLLEGVEPAALNLYFEREPVGVKVKTGPGGIDEAMSKILEALGVKLRPQAKPLGELLLELTDPWIVEKEGTHRVQATARLIYFPVEKGKREVESKGRFRFTTPLGPIEREELSWYLERYYTYPTGVFKQRAQKVEMLLPQWGKALYDAVLNDDSVRNVLTAWEGAKAKTGQRFTVFVDSQLVKGAEEKKQAEANEAATLLLSLPWELLHDRKGYLFMGAKPVQVRRRLPNRRSLEGTVSEPPIRILLVSPRPEDDIAGYIDHRVSALPLVTALESLGDMAELTVLSPPTLEAFEKELNHAHEAGTPFHVVHFNGHGVFRKDLGLGGLCFEEQQDHEKLEKRRSHIVDAKELAEKIRDRRIPLFFLDTCASAEVKEDPTASVAGALLDEGVASVVYMSYSVLVETAWRFVQNFYRVLVTGSRVGEAVLAGQRALKSDSFRLKIFGAGRLDLQDWFVPVLYQEKEDLQLLTHAPSRKIKAIDRQARENRYGALPSTPAQIFIGRSRELLKLERLLAQKSYAVLCGQGGEGKTTLAAELARWLIRTGRIYRAVFVSVENVFDVGTVVDQIGQQLVPNYSVAQYSADELLTKALQPIERQLRS
;
A
#
# COMPACT_ATOMS: atom_id res chain seq x y z
N MET A 1 35.65 5.27 8.29
CA MET A 1 35.22 6.32 7.34
C MET A 1 34.93 7.58 8.14
N LYS A 2 35.53 8.73 7.79
CA LYS A 2 35.18 10.01 8.42
C LYS A 2 33.69 10.27 8.19
N LYS A 3 32.96 10.65 9.23
CA LYS A 3 31.55 11.06 9.13
C LYS A 3 31.52 12.40 8.39
N GLU A 4 31.00 12.39 7.17
CA GLU A 4 30.82 13.57 6.34
C GLU A 4 29.47 14.21 6.68
N HIS A 5 29.47 15.40 7.27
CA HIS A 5 28.25 16.15 7.63
C HIS A 5 27.96 17.26 6.61
N ILE A 6 26.77 17.85 6.65
CA ILE A 6 26.40 19.07 5.92
C ILE A 6 26.40 20.22 6.91
N PHE A 7 27.13 21.29 6.59
CA PHE A 7 27.14 22.50 7.41
C PHE A 7 25.98 23.41 7.00
N ILE A 8 25.16 23.85 7.96
CA ILE A 8 24.06 24.80 7.71
C ILE A 8 24.36 26.11 8.41
N SER A 9 24.52 27.18 7.64
CA SER A 9 24.72 28.55 8.12
C SER A 9 23.39 29.31 8.08
N HIS A 10 22.97 29.86 9.22
CA HIS A 10 21.67 30.52 9.40
C HIS A 10 21.71 31.60 10.50
N SER A 11 20.64 32.39 10.60
CA SER A 11 20.42 33.28 11.75
C SER A 11 19.78 32.50 12.89
N SER A 12 20.17 32.73 14.14
CA SER A 12 19.56 32.06 15.30
C SER A 12 18.05 32.32 15.45
N LYS A 13 17.51 33.33 14.77
CA LYS A 13 16.07 33.59 14.69
C LYS A 13 15.31 32.63 13.76
N ASP A 14 16.04 31.85 12.97
CA ASP A 14 15.49 30.88 12.01
C ASP A 14 15.69 29.43 12.50
N ASP A 15 16.03 29.23 13.78
CA ASP A 15 16.32 27.92 14.39
C ASP A 15 15.22 26.87 14.13
N GLU A 16 13.95 27.26 14.24
CA GLU A 16 12.81 26.35 14.03
C GLU A 16 12.79 25.77 12.60
N PHE A 17 13.00 26.63 11.61
CA PHE A 17 13.09 26.20 10.20
C PHE A 17 14.31 25.32 9.97
N VAL A 18 15.46 25.69 10.52
CA VAL A 18 16.71 24.94 10.32
C VAL A 18 16.69 23.59 11.03
N GLU A 19 16.05 23.49 12.18
CA GLU A 19 15.84 22.21 12.85
C GLU A 19 14.96 21.28 12.00
N ALA A 20 13.90 21.81 11.39
CA ALA A 20 13.05 21.05 10.46
C ALA A 20 13.82 20.63 9.19
N LEU A 21 14.61 21.53 8.60
CA LEU A 21 15.47 21.23 7.44
C LEU A 21 16.54 20.17 7.79
N GLY A 22 17.16 20.30 8.96
CA GLY A 22 18.16 19.35 9.47
C GLY A 22 17.57 17.96 9.60
N LYS A 23 16.36 17.84 10.17
CA LYS A 23 15.59 16.59 10.22
C LYS A 23 15.35 16.03 8.81
N SER A 24 14.93 16.85 7.84
CA SER A 24 14.73 16.44 6.44
C SER A 24 15.99 15.95 5.74
N LEU A 25 17.17 16.50 6.04
CA LEU A 25 18.45 16.02 5.51
C LEU A 25 18.90 14.71 6.18
N GLU A 26 18.67 14.56 7.48
CA GLU A 26 18.93 13.32 8.20
C GLU A 26 18.06 12.17 7.70
N ILE A 27 16.81 12.44 7.28
CA ILE A 27 15.93 11.48 6.62
C ILE A 27 16.59 10.88 5.38
N GLN A 28 17.35 11.69 4.66
CA GLN A 28 18.10 11.31 3.46
C GLN A 28 19.50 10.76 3.78
N LYS A 29 19.78 10.47 5.06
CA LYS A 29 21.05 9.94 5.60
C LYS A 29 22.23 10.92 5.53
N PHE A 30 21.96 12.22 5.51
CA PHE A 30 22.99 13.24 5.69
C PHE A 30 23.01 13.71 7.14
N GLU A 31 24.15 13.55 7.83
CA GLU A 31 24.33 14.19 9.13
C GLU A 31 24.42 15.71 8.92
N THR A 32 23.82 16.49 9.81
CA THR A 32 23.87 17.96 9.74
C THR A 32 24.60 18.54 10.93
N TRP A 33 25.29 19.66 10.70
CA TRP A 33 25.89 20.47 11.73
C TRP A 33 25.20 21.83 11.73
N VAL A 34 24.50 22.12 12.83
CA VAL A 34 23.65 23.28 13.04
C VAL A 34 23.95 23.83 14.44
N ASP A 35 24.41 25.08 14.50
CA ASP A 35 24.57 25.87 15.74
C ASP A 35 25.65 25.36 16.75
N LEU A 36 26.12 26.30 17.59
CA LEU A 36 27.21 26.22 18.56
C LEU A 36 26.99 25.23 19.72
N ARG A 37 25.85 24.53 19.76
CA ARG A 37 25.44 23.65 20.87
C ARG A 37 26.23 22.34 20.95
N GLN A 38 27.11 22.07 19.99
CA GLN A 38 28.05 20.95 20.01
C GLN A 38 29.43 21.30 20.62
N LEU A 39 29.65 22.56 21.01
CA LEU A 39 30.90 23.03 21.58
C LEU A 39 30.90 22.94 23.11
N ALA A 40 32.04 22.58 23.69
CA ALA A 40 32.23 22.59 25.14
C ALA A 40 32.57 24.02 25.62
N PRO A 41 32.21 24.40 26.87
CA PRO A 41 32.68 25.65 27.46
C PRO A 41 34.21 25.70 27.48
N GLY A 42 34.82 26.60 26.68
CA GLY A 42 36.28 26.76 26.56
C GLY A 42 36.84 26.64 25.14
N ASP A 43 36.04 26.18 24.17
CA ASP A 43 36.48 26.02 22.78
C ASP A 43 36.67 27.37 22.06
N GLU A 44 37.68 27.46 21.19
CA GLU A 44 37.90 28.64 20.34
C GLU A 44 36.91 28.60 19.15
N LEU A 45 35.81 29.32 19.33
CA LEU A 45 34.60 29.30 18.49
C LEU A 45 34.86 29.50 16.98
N GLU A 46 35.82 30.34 16.60
CA GLU A 46 36.17 30.57 15.18
C GLU A 46 36.95 29.39 14.57
N THR A 47 37.78 28.72 15.36
CA THR A 47 38.63 27.61 14.91
C THR A 47 37.77 26.35 14.65
N GLU A 48 36.83 26.05 15.53
CA GLU A 48 35.93 24.90 15.39
C GLU A 48 34.97 25.04 14.22
N ILE A 49 34.40 26.24 14.00
CA ILE A 49 33.51 26.49 12.87
C ILE A 49 34.25 26.34 11.54
N LYS A 50 35.48 26.83 11.44
CA LYS A 50 36.32 26.60 10.26
C LYS A 50 36.61 25.12 10.03
N GLN A 51 36.89 24.35 11.08
CA GLN A 51 37.10 22.92 10.96
C GLN A 51 35.84 22.18 10.51
N ALA A 52 34.68 22.53 11.07
CA ALA A 52 33.39 21.96 10.67
C ALA A 52 33.11 22.22 9.18
N ILE A 53 33.27 23.46 8.71
CA ILE A 53 33.10 23.81 7.29
C ILE A 53 34.09 23.04 6.41
N GLU A 54 35.36 22.89 6.79
CA GLU A 54 36.34 22.13 6.01
C GLU A 54 36.06 20.62 5.93
N GLN A 55 35.53 20.06 7.01
CA GLN A 55 35.20 18.63 7.11
C GLN A 55 33.83 18.28 6.55
N SER A 56 32.99 19.27 6.28
CA SER A 56 31.68 19.05 5.70
C SER A 56 31.78 18.58 4.25
N ARG A 57 30.74 17.90 3.78
CA ARG A 57 30.56 17.49 2.40
C ARG A 57 29.97 18.60 1.54
N ALA A 58 29.16 19.45 2.17
CA ALA A 58 28.41 20.51 1.53
C ALA A 58 28.12 21.61 2.54
N PHE A 59 27.85 22.80 2.01
CA PHE A 59 27.47 23.97 2.78
C PHE A 59 26.11 24.49 2.33
N ILE A 60 25.19 24.69 3.26
CA ILE A 60 23.88 25.28 3.01
C ILE A 60 23.82 26.65 3.68
N LEU A 61 23.50 27.69 2.91
CA LEU A 61 23.21 29.03 3.43
C LEU A 61 21.70 29.22 3.49
N VAL A 62 21.14 29.41 4.68
CA VAL A 62 19.73 29.78 4.86
C VAL A 62 19.65 31.30 4.98
N LEU A 63 19.15 31.96 3.94
CA LEU A 63 19.04 33.39 3.84
C LEU A 63 17.60 33.83 4.12
N SER A 64 17.42 34.56 5.21
CA SER A 64 16.17 35.19 5.65
C SER A 64 16.36 36.70 5.79
N THR A 65 15.28 37.44 6.02
CA THR A 65 15.37 38.86 6.40
C THR A 65 16.18 39.08 7.68
N ASN A 66 16.28 38.07 8.56
CA ASN A 66 17.08 38.09 9.79
C ASN A 66 18.57 37.80 9.56
N ALA A 67 18.93 37.13 8.46
CA ALA A 67 20.30 36.71 8.17
C ALA A 67 21.14 37.82 7.48
N PHE A 68 20.49 38.81 6.85
CA PHE A 68 21.15 39.81 6.02
C PHE A 68 22.26 40.62 6.70
N ASN A 69 22.05 40.99 7.97
CA ASN A 69 22.96 41.88 8.68
C ASN A 69 23.93 41.15 9.61
N SER A 70 24.03 39.81 9.53
CA SER A 70 24.94 39.04 10.37
C SER A 70 26.37 39.06 9.82
N PRO A 71 27.35 39.71 10.49
CA PRO A 71 28.75 39.67 10.08
C PRO A 71 29.33 38.27 10.18
N TRP A 72 28.75 37.42 11.04
CA TRP A 72 29.17 36.04 11.25
C TRP A 72 28.89 35.17 10.03
N ILE A 73 27.67 35.21 9.51
CA ILE A 73 27.26 34.46 8.30
C ILE A 73 28.13 34.85 7.10
N GLN A 74 28.47 36.13 6.96
CA GLN A 74 29.37 36.60 5.89
C GLN A 74 30.76 35.94 5.96
N LYS A 75 31.32 35.77 7.18
CA LYS A 75 32.59 35.07 7.36
C LYS A 75 32.48 33.59 7.00
N GLU A 76 31.42 32.91 7.43
CA GLU A 76 31.19 31.49 7.13
C GLU A 76 31.05 31.23 5.64
N VAL A 77 30.24 32.04 4.93
CA VAL A 77 30.06 31.91 3.48
C VAL A 77 31.36 32.15 2.73
N LYS A 78 32.11 33.20 3.11
CA LYS A 78 33.42 33.48 2.50
C LYS A 78 34.36 32.28 2.66
N TYR A 79 34.40 31.70 3.84
CA TYR A 79 35.24 30.54 4.13
C TYR A 79 34.80 29.29 3.36
N ALA A 80 33.50 29.01 3.28
CA ALA A 80 32.96 27.91 2.48
C ALA A 80 33.30 28.04 0.99
N LEU A 81 33.29 29.27 0.45
CA LEU A 81 33.72 29.56 -0.92
C LEU A 81 35.23 29.35 -1.12
N GLU A 82 36.06 29.65 -0.12
CA GLU A 82 37.49 29.32 -0.15
C GLU A 82 37.72 27.81 -0.16
N VAL A 83 37.00 27.05 0.68
CA VAL A 83 37.04 25.57 0.68
C VAL A 83 36.64 25.04 -0.70
N LYS A 84 35.57 25.58 -1.30
CA LYS A 84 35.13 25.22 -2.66
C LYS A 84 36.23 25.46 -3.71
N LYS A 85 36.94 26.59 -3.64
CA LYS A 85 38.06 26.92 -4.55
C LYS A 85 39.25 25.95 -4.42
N ARG A 86 39.45 25.33 -3.25
CA ARG A 86 40.52 24.34 -3.00
C ARG A 86 40.21 22.93 -3.52
N LYS A 87 38.95 22.60 -3.84
CA LYS A 87 38.58 21.27 -4.35
C LYS A 87 38.91 21.12 -5.84
N LYS A 88 39.10 19.86 -6.29
CA LYS A 88 39.50 19.56 -7.68
C LYS A 88 38.44 19.96 -8.70
N GLN A 89 37.15 19.79 -8.35
CA GLN A 89 36.04 20.27 -9.15
C GLN A 89 35.10 21.14 -8.29
N PRO A 90 34.52 22.22 -8.83
CA PRO A 90 33.55 23.05 -8.11
C PRO A 90 32.30 22.29 -7.61
N ARG A 91 32.03 21.10 -8.15
CA ARG A 91 30.92 20.22 -7.75
C ARG A 91 31.28 19.31 -6.56
N ASP A 92 32.54 19.22 -6.17
CA ASP A 92 32.99 18.36 -5.07
C ASP A 92 32.62 18.93 -3.69
N TYR A 93 32.23 20.21 -3.63
CA TYR A 93 31.78 20.89 -2.42
C TYR A 93 30.71 21.94 -2.80
N PRO A 94 29.43 21.51 -2.91
CA PRO A 94 28.35 22.40 -3.27
C PRO A 94 28.07 23.40 -2.12
N VAL A 95 27.91 24.66 -2.50
CA VAL A 95 27.46 25.76 -1.63
C VAL A 95 26.08 26.14 -2.11
N ILE A 96 25.05 25.84 -1.31
CA ILE A 96 23.64 25.84 -1.71
C ILE A 96 22.91 26.98 -0.99
N PRO A 97 22.47 28.03 -1.68
CA PRO A 97 21.67 29.09 -1.07
C PRO A 97 20.18 28.71 -1.03
N LEU A 98 19.58 28.77 0.15
CA LEU A 98 18.14 28.67 0.39
C LEU A 98 17.60 30.06 0.73
N LEU A 99 16.62 30.54 -0.04
CA LEU A 99 16.02 31.87 0.12
C LEU A 99 14.64 31.71 0.78
N LEU A 100 14.48 32.20 2.02
CA LEU A 100 13.19 32.21 2.71
C LEU A 100 12.28 33.30 2.13
N GLU A 101 10.99 33.26 2.51
CA GLU A 101 10.00 34.24 2.07
C GLU A 101 10.44 35.68 2.34
N GLY A 102 10.23 36.55 1.35
CA GLY A 102 10.66 37.96 1.40
C GLY A 102 12.12 38.23 1.00
N VAL A 103 12.90 37.19 0.64
CA VAL A 103 14.28 37.35 0.15
C VAL A 103 14.33 37.28 -1.38
N GLU A 104 14.77 38.37 -2.01
CA GLU A 104 14.99 38.43 -3.45
C GLU A 104 16.34 37.81 -3.86
N PRO A 105 16.44 37.12 -5.02
CA PRO A 105 17.69 36.51 -5.49
C PRO A 105 18.87 37.47 -5.58
N ALA A 106 18.61 38.73 -5.95
CA ALA A 106 19.61 39.78 -6.04
C ALA A 106 20.42 39.98 -4.75
N ALA A 107 19.86 39.58 -3.60
CA ALA A 107 20.52 39.69 -2.31
C ALA A 107 21.70 38.69 -2.14
N LEU A 108 21.79 37.67 -3.00
CA LEU A 108 22.94 36.77 -3.08
C LEU A 108 24.21 37.49 -3.57
N ASN A 109 24.10 38.61 -4.28
CA ASN A 109 25.25 39.39 -4.73
C ASN A 109 26.07 39.99 -3.57
N LEU A 110 25.53 40.01 -2.35
CA LEU A 110 26.25 40.40 -1.14
C LEU A 110 27.21 39.31 -0.63
N TYR A 111 26.99 38.05 -1.01
CA TYR A 111 27.70 36.88 -0.49
C TYR A 111 28.53 36.14 -1.55
N PHE A 112 28.21 36.31 -2.84
CA PHE A 112 28.81 35.57 -3.93
C PHE A 112 29.39 36.50 -5.00
N GLU A 113 30.60 36.21 -5.49
CA GLU A 113 31.25 36.95 -6.60
C GLU A 113 30.48 36.85 -7.93
N ARG A 114 29.71 35.78 -8.11
CA ARG A 114 28.78 35.56 -9.24
C ARG A 114 27.48 35.01 -8.67
N GLU A 115 26.34 35.58 -9.06
CA GLU A 115 25.02 35.22 -8.54
C GLU A 115 24.72 33.72 -8.79
N PRO A 116 24.65 32.88 -7.74
CA PRO A 116 24.24 31.49 -7.88
C PRO A 116 22.72 31.39 -7.98
N VAL A 117 22.23 30.28 -8.54
CA VAL A 117 20.79 29.98 -8.47
C VAL A 117 20.45 29.53 -7.04
N GLY A 118 19.67 30.33 -6.34
CA GLY A 118 19.11 30.00 -5.03
C GLY A 118 17.84 29.16 -5.11
N VAL A 119 17.59 28.34 -4.09
CA VAL A 119 16.34 27.59 -3.93
C VAL A 119 15.40 28.43 -3.07
N LYS A 120 14.29 28.90 -3.66
CA LYS A 120 13.24 29.58 -2.89
C LYS A 120 12.50 28.56 -2.02
N VAL A 121 12.32 28.86 -0.75
CA VAL A 121 11.66 27.99 0.23
C VAL A 121 10.51 28.74 0.88
N LYS A 122 9.32 28.13 0.90
CA LYS A 122 8.16 28.66 1.60
C LYS A 122 8.21 28.29 3.09
N THR A 123 7.86 29.22 3.96
CA THR A 123 7.79 29.00 5.41
C THR A 123 6.37 28.54 5.77
N GLY A 124 6.05 27.28 5.42
CA GLY A 124 4.75 26.65 5.66
C GLY A 124 4.78 25.14 5.38
N PRO A 125 3.68 24.41 5.63
CA PRO A 125 3.60 22.97 5.38
C PRO A 125 4.00 22.61 3.93
N GLY A 126 4.92 21.66 3.76
CA GLY A 126 5.41 21.19 2.46
C GLY A 126 6.49 22.05 1.78
N GLY A 127 6.81 23.24 2.31
CA GLY A 127 7.82 24.13 1.70
C GLY A 127 9.24 23.55 1.73
N ILE A 128 9.60 22.84 2.81
CA ILE A 128 10.88 22.14 2.92
C ILE A 128 10.96 20.98 1.91
N ASP A 129 9.87 20.22 1.73
CA ASP A 129 9.84 19.06 0.83
C ASP A 129 10.10 19.45 -0.64
N GLU A 130 9.52 20.57 -1.09
CA GLU A 130 9.78 21.14 -2.43
C GLU A 130 11.27 21.51 -2.60
N ALA A 131 11.89 22.05 -1.55
CA ALA A 131 13.30 22.43 -1.55
C ALA A 131 14.24 21.20 -1.52
N MET A 132 13.82 20.12 -0.86
CA MET A 132 14.65 18.91 -0.67
C MET A 132 15.06 18.26 -1.99
N SER A 133 14.18 18.23 -3.00
CA SER A 133 14.51 17.64 -4.31
C SER A 133 15.69 18.38 -4.98
N LYS A 134 15.67 19.71 -4.95
CA LYS A 134 16.74 20.58 -5.49
C LYS A 134 18.02 20.51 -4.65
N ILE A 135 17.90 20.39 -3.34
CA ILE A 135 19.07 20.20 -2.45
C ILE A 135 19.75 18.87 -2.74
N LEU A 136 18.99 17.78 -2.88
CA LEU A 136 19.53 16.45 -3.17
C LEU A 136 20.17 16.37 -4.56
N GLU A 137 19.60 17.05 -5.55
CA GLU A 137 20.22 17.22 -6.87
C GLU A 137 21.56 17.95 -6.76
N ALA A 138 21.62 19.05 -6.01
CA ALA A 138 22.86 19.80 -5.78
C ALA A 138 23.92 18.98 -5.02
N LEU A 139 23.49 18.05 -4.15
CA LEU A 139 24.35 17.09 -3.46
C LEU A 139 24.78 15.90 -4.34
N GLY A 140 24.33 15.83 -5.60
CA GLY A 140 24.65 14.76 -6.55
C GLY A 140 23.92 13.45 -6.28
N VAL A 141 22.84 13.48 -5.50
CA VAL A 141 22.01 12.30 -5.19
C VAL A 141 20.98 12.10 -6.29
N LYS A 142 21.09 11.00 -7.04
CA LYS A 142 20.04 10.61 -7.98
C LYS A 142 18.85 10.02 -7.22
N LEU A 143 17.77 10.78 -7.12
CA LEU A 143 16.48 10.49 -6.48
C LEU A 143 15.67 9.31 -7.06
N ARG A 144 16.27 8.41 -7.86
CA ARG A 144 15.54 7.26 -8.41
C ARG A 144 16.30 5.99 -8.06
N PRO A 145 15.92 5.23 -7.01
CA PRO A 145 16.25 3.82 -6.99
C PRO A 145 15.49 3.17 -8.14
N GLN A 146 16.13 3.09 -9.31
CA GLN A 146 15.61 2.31 -10.43
C GLN A 146 15.47 0.87 -9.95
N ALA A 147 14.24 0.39 -9.84
CA ALA A 147 13.98 -1.00 -9.50
C ALA A 147 14.76 -1.91 -10.48
N LYS A 148 15.45 -2.92 -9.92
CA LYS A 148 16.33 -3.80 -10.70
C LYS A 148 15.56 -4.40 -11.88
N PRO A 149 16.09 -4.35 -13.11
CA PRO A 149 15.39 -4.92 -14.25
C PRO A 149 15.22 -6.44 -14.07
N LEU A 150 14.06 -6.95 -14.50
CA LEU A 150 13.66 -8.36 -14.36
C LEU A 150 13.63 -9.01 -15.75
N GLY A 151 14.14 -10.24 -15.85
CA GLY A 151 13.95 -11.06 -17.03
C GLY A 151 12.51 -11.57 -17.06
N GLU A 152 11.92 -11.68 -18.24
CA GLU A 152 10.54 -12.13 -18.38
C GLU A 152 10.47 -13.38 -19.27
N LEU A 153 9.91 -14.45 -18.73
CA LEU A 153 9.49 -15.61 -19.49
C LEU A 153 7.98 -15.52 -19.71
N LEU A 154 7.58 -15.26 -20.95
CA LEU A 154 6.20 -15.08 -21.38
C LEU A 154 5.67 -16.36 -22.02
N LEU A 155 4.60 -16.91 -21.45
CA LEU A 155 3.73 -17.89 -22.07
C LEU A 155 2.55 -17.16 -22.71
N GLU A 156 2.54 -17.10 -24.04
CA GLU A 156 1.44 -16.56 -24.84
C GLU A 156 0.48 -17.70 -25.18
N LEU A 157 -0.78 -17.57 -24.78
CA LEU A 157 -1.89 -18.48 -25.06
C LEU A 157 -2.92 -17.75 -25.92
N THR A 158 -3.21 -18.28 -27.10
CA THR A 158 -4.12 -17.71 -28.10
C THR A 158 -5.11 -18.76 -28.54
N ASP A 159 -6.25 -18.33 -29.07
CA ASP A 159 -7.33 -19.20 -29.55
C ASP A 159 -7.70 -20.26 -28.50
N PRO A 160 -8.21 -19.90 -27.31
CA PRO A 160 -8.53 -20.88 -26.28
C PRO A 160 -9.87 -21.59 -26.56
N TRP A 161 -9.96 -22.89 -26.24
CA TRP A 161 -11.20 -23.67 -26.35
C TRP A 161 -11.31 -24.75 -25.27
N ILE A 162 -12.54 -25.21 -25.03
CA ILE A 162 -12.84 -26.31 -24.11
C ILE A 162 -12.95 -27.62 -24.90
N VAL A 163 -12.36 -28.69 -24.39
CA VAL A 163 -12.49 -30.05 -24.92
C VAL A 163 -13.18 -30.93 -23.91
N GLU A 164 -14.29 -31.53 -24.32
CA GLU A 164 -14.95 -32.63 -23.63
C GLU A 164 -14.71 -33.94 -24.38
N LYS A 165 -14.01 -34.89 -23.76
CA LYS A 165 -13.85 -36.24 -24.33
C LYS A 165 -13.81 -37.28 -23.22
N GLU A 166 -14.61 -38.34 -23.33
CA GLU A 166 -14.60 -39.51 -22.43
C GLU A 166 -14.70 -39.13 -20.92
N GLY A 167 -15.50 -38.11 -20.59
CA GLY A 167 -15.66 -37.61 -19.22
C GLY A 167 -14.52 -36.71 -18.71
N THR A 168 -13.52 -36.41 -19.55
CA THR A 168 -12.49 -35.39 -19.25
C THR A 168 -12.86 -34.04 -19.87
N HIS A 169 -12.93 -33.02 -19.01
CA HIS A 169 -13.17 -31.62 -19.37
C HIS A 169 -11.87 -30.83 -19.19
N ARG A 170 -11.15 -30.57 -20.28
CA ARG A 170 -9.85 -29.88 -20.28
C ARG A 170 -9.91 -28.64 -21.17
N VAL A 171 -9.14 -27.62 -20.78
CA VAL A 171 -9.01 -26.40 -21.58
C VAL A 171 -7.74 -26.51 -22.41
N GLN A 172 -7.78 -25.97 -23.62
CA GLN A 172 -6.65 -25.96 -24.54
C GLN A 172 -6.47 -24.58 -25.15
N ALA A 173 -5.27 -24.30 -25.62
CA ALA A 173 -4.93 -23.10 -26.36
C ALA A 173 -3.73 -23.34 -27.27
N THR A 174 -3.57 -22.49 -28.27
CA THR A 174 -2.35 -22.37 -29.05
C THR A 174 -1.32 -21.58 -28.25
N ALA A 175 -0.19 -22.20 -27.96
CA ALA A 175 0.84 -21.66 -27.08
C ALA A 175 2.12 -21.28 -27.82
N ARG A 176 2.79 -20.24 -27.30
CA ARG A 176 4.13 -19.82 -27.68
C ARG A 176 4.89 -19.36 -26.45
N LEU A 177 6.19 -19.66 -26.38
CA LEU A 177 7.03 -19.26 -25.26
C LEU A 177 8.10 -18.27 -25.73
N ILE A 178 8.26 -17.16 -25.00
CA ILE A 178 9.18 -16.08 -25.35
C ILE A 178 9.96 -15.66 -24.10
N TYR A 179 11.29 -15.57 -24.21
CA TYR A 179 12.14 -15.03 -23.14
C TYR A 179 12.69 -13.65 -23.51
N PHE A 180 12.44 -12.67 -22.65
CA PHE A 180 12.95 -11.30 -22.74
C PHE A 180 14.12 -11.11 -21.76
N PRO A 181 15.37 -11.04 -22.25
CA PRO A 181 16.54 -10.85 -21.41
C PRO A 181 16.64 -9.41 -20.88
N VAL A 182 17.24 -9.26 -19.69
CA VAL A 182 17.52 -7.97 -19.04
C VAL A 182 18.66 -7.20 -19.71
N GLU A 183 19.58 -7.92 -20.35
CA GLU A 183 20.84 -7.38 -20.84
C GLU A 183 20.61 -6.51 -22.08
N LYS A 184 21.02 -5.23 -22.02
CA LYS A 184 20.87 -4.29 -23.13
C LYS A 184 21.49 -4.86 -24.42
N GLY A 185 20.73 -4.81 -25.50
CA GLY A 185 21.16 -5.25 -26.84
C GLY A 185 20.96 -6.73 -27.14
N LYS A 186 20.56 -7.56 -26.16
CA LYS A 186 20.10 -8.93 -26.45
C LYS A 186 18.66 -8.91 -26.98
N ARG A 187 18.40 -9.69 -28.02
CA ARG A 187 17.07 -9.91 -28.57
C ARG A 187 16.30 -10.95 -27.76
N GLU A 188 14.98 -10.92 -27.85
CA GLU A 188 14.11 -11.96 -27.32
C GLU A 188 14.40 -13.32 -27.97
N VAL A 189 14.18 -14.39 -27.21
CA VAL A 189 14.35 -15.77 -27.66
C VAL A 189 12.98 -16.44 -27.67
N GLU A 190 12.53 -16.88 -28.83
CA GLU A 190 11.20 -17.46 -29.02
C GLU A 190 11.27 -18.97 -29.26
N SER A 191 10.20 -19.68 -28.93
CA SER A 191 10.06 -21.10 -29.25
C SER A 191 10.13 -21.34 -30.76
N LYS A 192 10.63 -22.51 -31.18
CA LYS A 192 10.81 -22.87 -32.61
C LYS A 192 9.51 -22.98 -33.42
N GLY A 193 8.37 -22.78 -32.76
CA GLY A 193 7.04 -22.77 -33.33
C GLY A 193 5.99 -22.55 -32.24
N ARG A 194 4.72 -22.53 -32.65
CA ARG A 194 3.58 -22.65 -31.74
C ARG A 194 3.34 -24.12 -31.42
N PHE A 195 2.87 -24.40 -30.21
CA PHE A 195 2.54 -25.75 -29.76
C PHE A 195 1.16 -25.76 -29.09
N ARG A 196 0.59 -26.94 -28.89
CA ARG A 196 -0.72 -27.08 -28.25
C ARG A 196 -0.53 -27.19 -26.75
N PHE A 197 -1.05 -26.22 -25.99
CA PHE A 197 -1.14 -26.34 -24.54
C PHE A 197 -2.46 -27.01 -24.16
N THR A 198 -2.39 -27.97 -23.23
CA THR A 198 -3.57 -28.60 -22.61
C THR A 198 -3.43 -28.48 -21.11
N THR A 199 -4.47 -28.01 -20.43
CA THR A 199 -4.40 -27.86 -18.98
C THR A 199 -4.20 -29.22 -18.31
N PRO A 200 -3.18 -29.39 -17.45
CA PRO A 200 -3.00 -30.62 -16.70
C PRO A 200 -4.02 -30.74 -15.57
N LEU A 201 -4.59 -29.61 -15.13
CA LEU A 201 -5.62 -29.51 -14.10
C LEU A 201 -6.98 -29.18 -14.74
N GLY A 202 -8.04 -29.73 -14.18
CA GLY A 202 -9.42 -29.54 -14.64
C GLY A 202 -10.38 -29.59 -13.45
N PRO A 203 -11.64 -29.97 -13.67
CA PRO A 203 -12.67 -29.80 -12.64
C PRO A 203 -12.38 -30.56 -11.35
N ILE A 204 -11.88 -31.80 -11.43
CA ILE A 204 -11.60 -32.62 -10.25
C ILE A 204 -10.51 -31.99 -9.38
N GLU A 205 -9.37 -31.64 -9.97
CA GLU A 205 -8.26 -31.05 -9.22
C GLU A 205 -8.63 -29.69 -8.62
N ARG A 206 -9.45 -28.90 -9.34
CA ARG A 206 -9.97 -27.61 -8.86
C ARG A 206 -10.96 -27.77 -7.71
N GLU A 207 -11.82 -28.79 -7.76
CA GLU A 207 -12.75 -29.09 -6.67
C GLU A 207 -12.01 -29.54 -5.40
N GLU A 208 -10.95 -30.34 -5.53
CA GLU A 208 -10.10 -30.69 -4.38
C GLU A 208 -9.40 -29.46 -3.78
N LEU A 209 -8.91 -28.53 -4.60
CA LEU A 209 -8.33 -27.27 -4.15
C LEU A 209 -9.35 -26.37 -3.44
N SER A 210 -10.52 -26.16 -4.03
CA SER A 210 -11.60 -25.36 -3.41
C SER A 210 -12.03 -25.99 -2.08
N TRP A 211 -12.24 -27.31 -2.03
CA TRP A 211 -12.58 -27.98 -0.78
C TRP A 211 -11.50 -27.80 0.30
N TYR A 212 -10.22 -27.97 -0.06
CA TYR A 212 -9.11 -27.83 0.87
C TYR A 212 -8.97 -26.40 1.41
N LEU A 213 -9.12 -25.38 0.56
CA LEU A 213 -8.94 -23.98 0.94
C LEU A 213 -10.17 -23.42 1.67
N GLU A 214 -11.37 -23.80 1.24
CA GLU A 214 -12.61 -23.09 1.62
C GLU A 214 -13.50 -23.89 2.56
N ARG A 215 -13.28 -25.20 2.75
CA ARG A 215 -14.16 -26.06 3.55
C ARG A 215 -13.44 -26.89 4.61
N TYR A 216 -12.17 -27.22 4.39
CA TYR A 216 -11.40 -28.07 5.31
C TYR A 216 -11.34 -27.50 6.74
N TYR A 217 -11.22 -26.17 6.88
CA TYR A 217 -11.11 -25.50 8.18
C TYR A 217 -12.32 -25.73 9.10
N THR A 218 -13.49 -26.11 8.56
CA THR A 218 -14.70 -26.33 9.35
C THR A 218 -14.61 -27.60 10.19
N TYR A 219 -14.02 -28.67 9.64
CA TYR A 219 -13.89 -29.97 10.33
C TYR A 219 -12.50 -30.59 10.08
N PRO A 220 -11.41 -30.02 10.62
CA PRO A 220 -10.05 -30.42 10.27
C PRO A 220 -9.54 -31.65 11.04
N THR A 221 -10.38 -32.66 11.19
CA THR A 221 -10.12 -33.88 11.96
C THR A 221 -10.40 -35.15 11.14
N GLY A 222 -10.00 -36.31 11.68
CA GLY A 222 -10.32 -37.62 11.12
C GLY A 222 -10.01 -37.77 9.62
N VAL A 223 -11.00 -38.24 8.87
CA VAL A 223 -10.89 -38.48 7.42
C VAL A 223 -10.65 -37.21 6.60
N PHE A 224 -11.15 -36.06 7.06
CA PHE A 224 -10.94 -34.79 6.37
C PHE A 224 -9.49 -34.33 6.49
N LYS A 225 -8.85 -34.53 7.66
CA LYS A 225 -7.42 -34.28 7.81
C LYS A 225 -6.58 -35.16 6.86
N GLN A 226 -6.96 -36.41 6.66
CA GLN A 226 -6.29 -37.29 5.70
C GLN A 226 -6.49 -36.82 4.26
N ARG A 227 -7.69 -36.34 3.89
CA ARG A 227 -7.95 -35.75 2.56
C ARG A 227 -7.11 -34.50 2.34
N ALA A 228 -7.02 -33.61 3.33
CA ALA A 228 -6.19 -32.42 3.28
C ALA A 228 -4.69 -32.74 3.07
N GLN A 229 -4.16 -33.72 3.82
CA GLN A 229 -2.79 -34.19 3.63
C GLN A 229 -2.54 -34.76 2.23
N LYS A 230 -3.53 -35.43 1.62
CA LYS A 230 -3.43 -35.87 0.22
C LYS A 230 -3.35 -34.69 -0.74
N VAL A 231 -4.18 -33.66 -0.55
CA VAL A 231 -4.11 -32.43 -1.36
C VAL A 231 -2.74 -31.77 -1.23
N GLU A 232 -2.21 -31.65 -0.02
CA GLU A 232 -0.86 -31.10 0.22
C GLU A 232 0.25 -31.89 -0.49
N MET A 233 0.15 -33.22 -0.53
CA MET A 233 1.07 -34.08 -1.28
C MET A 233 0.91 -33.96 -2.80
N LEU A 234 -0.26 -33.54 -3.29
CA LEU A 234 -0.54 -33.31 -4.71
C LEU A 234 -0.08 -31.94 -5.18
N LEU A 235 0.03 -30.92 -4.32
CA LEU A 235 0.43 -29.56 -4.71
C LEU A 235 1.75 -29.53 -5.53
N PRO A 236 2.85 -30.21 -5.13
CA PRO A 236 4.07 -30.24 -5.94
C PRO A 236 3.89 -31.01 -7.26
N GLN A 237 3.00 -32.01 -7.29
CA GLN A 237 2.73 -32.82 -8.48
C GLN A 237 1.94 -32.03 -9.51
N TRP A 238 0.92 -31.30 -9.09
CA TRP A 238 0.18 -30.36 -9.93
C TRP A 238 1.08 -29.23 -10.44
N GLY A 239 1.95 -28.71 -9.57
CA GLY A 239 2.98 -27.74 -9.94
C GLY A 239 3.96 -28.25 -10.99
N LYS A 240 4.40 -29.51 -10.86
CA LYS A 240 5.23 -30.19 -11.86
C LYS A 240 4.47 -30.44 -13.16
N ALA A 241 3.20 -30.81 -13.09
CA ALA A 241 2.39 -31.04 -14.28
C ALA A 241 2.18 -29.74 -15.07
N LEU A 242 1.96 -28.61 -14.39
CA LEU A 242 1.94 -27.27 -15.02
C LEU A 242 3.29 -26.92 -15.65
N TYR A 243 4.39 -27.20 -14.94
CA TYR A 243 5.74 -26.98 -15.46
C TYR A 243 5.98 -27.82 -16.73
N ASP A 244 5.73 -29.13 -16.67
CA ASP A 244 5.98 -30.05 -17.78
C ASP A 244 5.08 -29.76 -18.98
N ALA A 245 3.84 -29.30 -18.78
CA ALA A 245 2.91 -28.93 -19.85
C ALA A 245 3.35 -27.71 -20.69
N VAL A 246 4.26 -26.88 -20.17
CA VAL A 246 4.77 -25.67 -20.85
C VAL A 246 6.25 -25.81 -21.20
N LEU A 247 7.04 -26.34 -20.28
CA LEU A 247 8.50 -26.25 -20.27
C LEU A 247 9.17 -27.60 -20.58
N ASN A 248 8.42 -28.63 -20.97
CA ASN A 248 8.99 -29.90 -21.42
C ASN A 248 8.72 -30.20 -22.91
N ASP A 249 8.22 -29.22 -23.66
CA ASP A 249 8.03 -29.32 -25.11
C ASP A 249 9.36 -29.11 -25.86
N ASP A 250 9.61 -29.91 -26.89
CA ASP A 250 10.85 -29.85 -27.68
C ASP A 250 11.01 -28.50 -28.40
N SER A 251 9.91 -27.83 -28.73
CA SER A 251 9.88 -26.52 -29.38
C SER A 251 10.40 -25.39 -28.48
N VAL A 252 10.40 -25.57 -27.15
CA VAL A 252 10.78 -24.51 -26.19
C VAL A 252 12.20 -24.65 -25.62
N ARG A 253 12.94 -25.72 -25.97
CA ARG A 253 14.28 -26.01 -25.41
C ARG A 253 15.27 -24.85 -25.53
N ASN A 254 15.25 -24.11 -26.65
CA ASN A 254 16.12 -22.96 -26.86
C ASN A 254 15.80 -21.79 -25.92
N VAL A 255 14.51 -21.53 -25.68
CA VAL A 255 14.03 -20.49 -24.76
C VAL A 255 14.43 -20.84 -23.33
N LEU A 256 14.22 -22.09 -22.92
CA LEU A 256 14.56 -22.58 -21.59
C LEU A 256 16.06 -22.48 -21.30
N THR A 257 16.90 -22.87 -22.25
CA THR A 257 18.36 -22.77 -22.10
C THR A 257 18.78 -21.31 -21.87
N ALA A 258 18.20 -20.38 -22.62
CA ALA A 258 18.47 -18.95 -22.45
C ALA A 258 17.98 -18.42 -21.09
N TRP A 259 16.76 -18.80 -20.69
CA TRP A 259 16.17 -18.37 -19.43
C TRP A 259 16.91 -18.92 -18.21
N GLU A 260 17.23 -20.22 -18.17
CA GLU A 260 17.95 -20.85 -17.06
C GLU A 260 19.36 -20.28 -16.90
N GLY A 261 20.06 -20.03 -18.02
CA GLY A 261 21.38 -19.39 -18.01
C GLY A 261 21.38 -17.96 -17.43
N ALA A 262 20.25 -17.25 -17.54
CA ALA A 262 20.06 -15.90 -17.01
C ALA A 262 19.44 -15.87 -15.60
N LYS A 263 18.65 -16.89 -15.23
CA LYS A 263 17.95 -17.05 -13.96
C LYS A 263 18.90 -16.99 -12.75
N ALA A 264 20.12 -17.49 -12.91
CA ALA A 264 21.14 -17.40 -11.85
C ALA A 264 21.63 -15.97 -11.58
N LYS A 265 21.51 -15.05 -12.56
CA LYS A 265 22.14 -13.71 -12.53
C LYS A 265 21.15 -12.59 -12.19
N THR A 266 19.90 -12.71 -12.62
CA THR A 266 18.89 -11.63 -12.56
C THR A 266 17.59 -12.12 -11.92
N GLY A 267 16.80 -11.19 -11.37
CA GLY A 267 15.44 -11.52 -10.93
C GLY A 267 14.57 -11.90 -12.14
N GLN A 268 13.65 -12.83 -11.95
CA GLN A 268 12.84 -13.39 -13.03
C GLN A 268 11.35 -13.20 -12.77
N ARG A 269 10.60 -13.11 -13.85
CA ARG A 269 9.16 -13.12 -13.88
C ARG A 269 8.67 -14.16 -14.89
N PHE A 270 7.63 -14.88 -14.53
CA PHE A 270 6.84 -15.73 -15.41
C PHE A 270 5.50 -15.05 -15.67
N THR A 271 5.18 -14.83 -16.94
CA THR A 271 3.98 -14.14 -17.36
C THR A 271 3.10 -15.08 -18.17
N VAL A 272 1.85 -15.20 -17.78
CA VAL A 272 0.82 -15.90 -18.54
C VAL A 272 -0.01 -14.86 -19.27
N PHE A 273 0.13 -14.79 -20.58
CA PHE A 273 -0.64 -13.90 -21.44
C PHE A 273 -1.71 -14.72 -22.15
N VAL A 274 -2.97 -14.31 -22.04
CA VAL A 274 -4.09 -15.01 -22.67
C VAL A 274 -4.86 -14.03 -23.54
N ASP A 275 -4.96 -14.34 -24.83
CA ASP A 275 -5.81 -13.61 -25.78
C ASP A 275 -6.97 -14.51 -26.21
N SER A 276 -8.19 -14.08 -25.85
CA SER A 276 -9.43 -14.78 -26.19
C SER A 276 -10.07 -14.31 -27.49
N GLN A 277 -9.52 -13.27 -28.15
CA GLN A 277 -10.14 -12.72 -29.36
C GLN A 277 -10.06 -13.72 -30.51
N LEU A 278 -11.22 -14.16 -30.99
CA LEU A 278 -11.31 -14.93 -32.22
C LEU A 278 -11.32 -14.01 -33.45
N VAL A 279 -11.12 -14.60 -34.63
CA VAL A 279 -11.13 -13.87 -35.91
C VAL A 279 -12.44 -13.08 -36.07
N LYS A 280 -12.33 -11.84 -36.57
CA LYS A 280 -13.46 -10.91 -36.77
C LYS A 280 -14.57 -11.58 -37.60
N GLY A 281 -15.78 -11.68 -37.02
CA GLY A 281 -16.92 -12.37 -37.63
C GLY A 281 -17.27 -13.74 -37.02
N ALA A 282 -16.55 -14.17 -35.97
CA ALA A 282 -16.96 -15.32 -35.16
C ALA A 282 -18.34 -15.09 -34.52
N GLU A 283 -19.13 -16.18 -34.39
CA GLU A 283 -20.41 -16.16 -33.69
C GLU A 283 -20.24 -15.73 -32.23
N GLU A 284 -21.15 -14.92 -31.70
CA GLU A 284 -21.11 -14.43 -30.31
C GLU A 284 -20.98 -15.58 -29.30
N LYS A 285 -21.65 -16.69 -29.56
CA LYS A 285 -21.56 -17.90 -28.73
C LYS A 285 -20.13 -18.48 -28.68
N LYS A 286 -19.43 -18.56 -29.82
CA LYS A 286 -18.05 -19.06 -29.87
C LYS A 286 -17.09 -18.11 -29.16
N GLN A 287 -17.32 -16.80 -29.27
CA GLN A 287 -16.54 -15.81 -28.53
C GLN A 287 -16.76 -15.95 -27.01
N ALA A 288 -18.00 -16.23 -26.57
CA ALA A 288 -18.29 -16.51 -25.16
C ALA A 288 -17.57 -17.78 -24.66
N GLU A 289 -17.59 -18.87 -25.42
CA GLU A 289 -16.85 -20.11 -25.11
C GLU A 289 -15.32 -19.88 -25.02
N ALA A 290 -14.76 -19.05 -25.91
CA ALA A 290 -13.34 -18.67 -25.85
C ALA A 290 -13.03 -17.80 -24.62
N ASN A 291 -13.93 -16.90 -24.22
CA ASN A 291 -13.76 -16.08 -23.01
C ASN A 291 -13.82 -16.94 -21.74
N GLU A 292 -14.71 -17.95 -21.70
CA GLU A 292 -14.77 -18.92 -20.60
C GLU A 292 -13.44 -19.71 -20.53
N ALA A 293 -12.99 -20.27 -21.66
CA ALA A 293 -11.71 -20.97 -21.75
C ALA A 293 -10.53 -20.10 -21.29
N ALA A 294 -10.49 -18.83 -21.68
CA ALA A 294 -9.46 -17.88 -21.25
C ALA A 294 -9.47 -17.66 -19.73
N THR A 295 -10.66 -17.46 -19.15
CA THR A 295 -10.84 -17.32 -17.70
C THR A 295 -10.29 -18.54 -16.96
N LEU A 296 -10.58 -19.74 -17.46
CA LEU A 296 -10.08 -20.99 -16.90
C LEU A 296 -8.55 -21.16 -17.01
N LEU A 297 -7.92 -20.64 -18.07
CA LEU A 297 -6.45 -20.64 -18.21
C LEU A 297 -5.80 -19.68 -17.22
N LEU A 298 -6.39 -18.49 -17.04
CA LEU A 298 -5.93 -17.48 -16.10
C LEU A 298 -6.11 -17.89 -14.64
N SER A 299 -7.17 -18.66 -14.35
CA SER A 299 -7.47 -19.17 -13.00
C SER A 299 -6.61 -20.34 -12.56
N LEU A 300 -5.72 -20.88 -13.41
CA LEU A 300 -4.80 -21.93 -12.99
C LEU A 300 -3.84 -21.41 -11.91
N PRO A 301 -3.45 -22.26 -10.95
CA PRO A 301 -2.56 -21.89 -9.85
C PRO A 301 -1.09 -21.90 -10.33
N TRP A 302 -0.75 -20.98 -11.23
CA TRP A 302 0.58 -20.84 -11.83
C TRP A 302 1.70 -20.62 -10.80
N GLU A 303 1.35 -20.13 -9.62
CA GLU A 303 2.22 -20.02 -8.45
C GLU A 303 2.77 -21.38 -8.00
N LEU A 304 2.08 -22.49 -8.30
CA LEU A 304 2.52 -23.85 -8.01
C LEU A 304 3.66 -24.34 -8.90
N LEU A 305 4.07 -23.63 -9.96
CA LEU A 305 5.11 -24.08 -10.88
C LEU A 305 6.34 -24.65 -10.13
N HIS A 306 6.68 -25.90 -10.43
CA HIS A 306 7.67 -26.68 -9.69
C HIS A 306 8.66 -27.37 -10.65
N ASP A 307 9.93 -26.96 -10.64
CA ASP A 307 10.98 -27.43 -11.57
C ASP A 307 11.63 -28.76 -11.17
N ARG A 308 10.86 -29.62 -10.49
CA ARG A 308 11.28 -30.87 -9.82
C ARG A 308 12.26 -30.69 -8.65
N LYS A 309 12.96 -29.56 -8.55
CA LYS A 309 13.83 -29.23 -7.40
C LYS A 309 13.08 -28.45 -6.33
N GLY A 310 12.22 -27.53 -6.74
CA GLY A 310 11.37 -26.77 -5.83
C GLY A 310 10.37 -25.88 -6.58
N TYR A 311 9.55 -25.17 -5.81
CA TYR A 311 8.69 -24.14 -6.37
C TYR A 311 9.50 -22.96 -6.90
N LEU A 312 9.12 -22.42 -8.07
CA LEU A 312 9.87 -21.37 -8.74
C LEU A 312 9.92 -20.04 -7.97
N PHE A 313 8.89 -19.74 -7.16
CA PHE A 313 8.84 -18.52 -6.34
C PHE A 313 9.75 -18.60 -5.08
N MET A 314 10.36 -19.75 -4.82
CA MET A 314 11.24 -19.97 -3.67
C MET A 314 12.72 -19.81 -4.05
N GLY A 315 13.58 -19.70 -3.02
CA GLY A 315 15.03 -19.61 -3.17
C GLY A 315 15.58 -18.19 -3.21
N ALA A 316 16.86 -18.08 -3.61
CA ALA A 316 17.62 -16.82 -3.64
C ALA A 316 17.26 -15.91 -4.83
N LYS A 317 16.73 -16.50 -5.91
CA LYS A 317 16.28 -15.80 -7.13
C LYS A 317 14.86 -16.25 -7.46
N PRO A 318 13.88 -15.81 -6.67
CA PRO A 318 12.50 -16.22 -6.83
C PRO A 318 11.91 -15.71 -8.15
N VAL A 319 11.05 -16.51 -8.78
CA VAL A 319 10.28 -16.12 -9.96
C VAL A 319 8.95 -15.52 -9.51
N GLN A 320 8.66 -14.30 -9.95
CA GLN A 320 7.36 -13.65 -9.76
C GLN A 320 6.39 -14.15 -10.82
N VAL A 321 5.14 -14.46 -10.45
CA VAL A 321 4.11 -14.89 -11.40
C VAL A 321 3.12 -13.75 -11.63
N ARG A 322 2.79 -13.47 -12.88
CA ARG A 322 1.72 -12.53 -13.24
C ARG A 322 0.88 -13.04 -14.41
N ARG A 323 -0.34 -12.51 -14.50
CA ARG A 323 -1.26 -12.71 -15.61
C ARG A 323 -1.39 -11.42 -16.42
N ARG A 324 -1.48 -11.55 -17.74
CA ARG A 324 -1.61 -10.45 -18.70
C ARG A 324 -2.73 -10.74 -19.70
N LEU A 325 -3.38 -9.66 -20.10
CA LEU A 325 -4.30 -9.64 -21.24
C LEU A 325 -3.66 -8.80 -22.37
N PRO A 326 -4.26 -8.80 -23.58
CA PRO A 326 -3.83 -7.93 -24.67
C PRO A 326 -3.71 -6.46 -24.26
N ASN A 327 -4.47 -6.01 -23.25
CA ASN A 327 -4.44 -4.66 -22.70
C ASN A 327 -4.54 -3.61 -23.82
N ARG A 328 -5.73 -3.49 -24.40
CA ARG A 328 -5.98 -2.60 -25.54
C ARG A 328 -5.77 -1.11 -25.20
N ARG A 329 -5.62 -0.80 -23.92
CA ARG A 329 -5.27 0.52 -23.39
C ARG A 329 -4.13 0.35 -22.40
N SER A 330 -2.92 0.69 -22.83
CA SER A 330 -1.78 0.86 -21.94
C SER A 330 -1.60 2.33 -21.65
N LEU A 331 -1.41 2.67 -20.38
CA LEU A 331 -1.16 4.02 -19.92
C LEU A 331 0.25 4.07 -19.35
N GLU A 332 1.00 5.15 -19.60
CA GLU A 332 2.36 5.28 -19.06
C GLU A 332 2.33 5.31 -17.52
N GLY A 333 3.16 4.48 -16.89
CA GLY A 333 3.25 4.38 -15.44
C GLY A 333 3.65 5.70 -14.78
N THR A 334 2.90 6.13 -13.76
CA THR A 334 3.25 7.31 -12.97
C THR A 334 3.91 6.88 -11.66
N VAL A 335 5.16 7.31 -11.46
CA VAL A 335 5.83 7.19 -10.15
C VAL A 335 5.50 8.43 -9.35
N SER A 336 5.01 8.29 -8.11
CA SER A 336 4.68 9.43 -7.26
C SER A 336 5.70 9.64 -6.14
N GLU A 337 5.78 10.89 -5.69
CA GLU A 337 6.33 11.22 -4.38
C GLU A 337 5.27 10.92 -3.30
N PRO A 338 5.67 10.60 -2.06
CA PRO A 338 4.74 10.48 -0.94
C PRO A 338 3.92 11.78 -0.73
N PRO A 339 2.71 11.69 -0.13
CA PRO A 339 2.11 10.48 0.43
C PRO A 339 1.50 9.54 -0.62
N ILE A 340 1.64 8.24 -0.39
CA ILE A 340 0.81 7.26 -1.12
C ILE A 340 -0.64 7.42 -0.63
N ARG A 341 -1.53 7.83 -1.53
CA ARG A 341 -2.97 7.96 -1.27
C ARG A 341 -3.69 6.63 -1.54
N ILE A 342 -4.37 6.09 -0.54
CA ILE A 342 -5.16 4.86 -0.61
C ILE A 342 -6.63 5.19 -0.33
N LEU A 343 -7.51 4.79 -1.25
CA LEU A 343 -8.96 4.78 -1.04
C LEU A 343 -9.39 3.38 -0.59
N LEU A 344 -9.85 3.26 0.66
CA LEU A 344 -10.44 2.04 1.18
C LEU A 344 -11.96 2.06 0.94
N VAL A 345 -12.43 1.12 0.13
CA VAL A 345 -13.84 0.91 -0.19
C VAL A 345 -14.32 -0.34 0.55
N SER A 346 -15.15 -0.17 1.57
CA SER A 346 -15.53 -1.25 2.50
C SER A 346 -17.06 -1.41 2.63
N PRO A 347 -17.78 -1.80 1.56
CA PRO A 347 -19.24 -1.98 1.59
C PRO A 347 -19.65 -3.16 2.46
N ARG A 348 -20.69 -2.95 3.27
CA ARG A 348 -21.27 -3.96 4.18
C ARG A 348 -22.77 -4.07 3.97
N PRO A 349 -23.24 -4.52 2.80
CA PRO A 349 -24.62 -4.96 2.70
C PRO A 349 -24.92 -6.10 3.70
N GLU A 350 -26.19 -6.23 4.03
CA GLU A 350 -26.74 -7.23 4.94
C GLU A 350 -28.07 -7.71 4.37
N ASP A 351 -27.98 -8.59 3.38
CA ASP A 351 -29.12 -9.21 2.70
C ASP A 351 -28.80 -10.67 2.31
N ASP A 352 -29.71 -11.31 1.58
CA ASP A 352 -29.57 -12.72 1.19
C ASP A 352 -28.43 -12.95 0.18
N ILE A 353 -27.93 -11.90 -0.47
CA ILE A 353 -26.84 -11.96 -1.44
C ILE A 353 -25.48 -11.89 -0.72
N ALA A 354 -25.37 -11.03 0.29
CA ALA A 354 -24.13 -10.77 1.00
C ALA A 354 -24.32 -10.82 2.51
N GLY A 355 -23.74 -11.86 3.13
CA GLY A 355 -23.67 -12.00 4.58
C GLY A 355 -22.68 -11.02 5.21
N TYR A 356 -22.93 -10.59 6.44
CA TYR A 356 -22.05 -9.66 7.13
C TYR A 356 -20.65 -10.24 7.40
N ILE A 357 -19.61 -9.51 6.97
CA ILE A 357 -18.22 -9.72 7.33
C ILE A 357 -17.76 -8.56 8.22
N ASP A 358 -17.01 -8.86 9.28
CA ASP A 358 -16.42 -7.83 10.14
C ASP A 358 -15.66 -6.81 9.31
N HIS A 359 -16.09 -5.55 9.37
CA HIS A 359 -15.58 -4.53 8.47
C HIS A 359 -14.15 -4.09 8.72
N ARG A 360 -13.60 -4.43 9.88
CA ARG A 360 -12.23 -4.09 10.25
C ARG A 360 -11.25 -5.22 9.99
N VAL A 361 -11.71 -6.46 9.94
CA VAL A 361 -10.82 -7.63 9.88
C VAL A 361 -9.82 -7.56 8.73
N SER A 362 -10.29 -7.22 7.53
CA SER A 362 -9.46 -7.05 6.35
C SER A 362 -8.77 -5.68 6.25
N ALA A 363 -9.38 -4.64 6.82
CA ALA A 363 -8.83 -3.28 6.78
C ALA A 363 -7.73 -3.04 7.83
N LEU A 364 -7.77 -3.72 8.99
CA LEU A 364 -6.78 -3.63 10.06
C LEU A 364 -5.34 -3.92 9.61
N PRO A 365 -5.04 -4.98 8.84
CA PRO A 365 -3.69 -5.23 8.36
C PRO A 365 -3.19 -4.12 7.42
N LEU A 366 -4.05 -3.59 6.55
CA LEU A 366 -3.76 -2.39 5.74
C LEU A 366 -3.42 -1.21 6.65
N VAL A 367 -4.35 -0.83 7.53
CA VAL A 367 -4.20 0.29 8.47
C VAL A 367 -2.90 0.14 9.25
N THR A 368 -2.63 -1.03 9.83
CA THR A 368 -1.41 -1.31 10.61
C THR A 368 -0.13 -1.19 9.78
N ALA A 369 -0.17 -1.57 8.50
CA ALA A 369 0.97 -1.37 7.60
C ALA A 369 1.21 0.11 7.30
N LEU A 370 0.14 0.87 7.01
CA LEU A 370 0.21 2.31 6.72
C LEU A 370 0.62 3.12 7.95
N GLU A 371 0.20 2.68 9.13
CA GLU A 371 0.58 3.26 10.41
C GLU A 371 2.10 3.32 10.62
N SER A 372 2.86 2.42 10.01
CA SER A 372 4.33 2.42 10.06
C SER A 372 4.99 3.47 9.15
N LEU A 373 4.18 4.26 8.44
CA LEU A 373 4.60 5.26 7.44
C LEU A 373 4.25 6.68 7.85
N GLY A 374 3.36 6.87 8.82
CA GLY A 374 2.87 8.19 9.22
C GLY A 374 2.41 9.01 8.03
N ASP A 375 2.96 10.22 7.89
CA ASP A 375 2.52 11.19 6.88
C ASP A 375 2.94 10.84 5.44
N MET A 376 3.68 9.73 5.22
CA MET A 376 3.97 9.21 3.88
C MET A 376 2.83 8.36 3.29
N ALA A 377 1.76 8.10 4.04
CA ALA A 377 0.58 7.44 3.51
C ALA A 377 -0.69 8.14 3.98
N GLU A 378 -1.61 8.37 3.05
CA GLU A 378 -2.93 8.91 3.33
C GLU A 378 -3.96 7.81 3.08
N LEU A 379 -4.78 7.52 4.08
CA LEU A 379 -5.89 6.58 3.97
C LEU A 379 -7.20 7.34 3.99
N THR A 380 -7.98 7.22 2.92
CA THR A 380 -9.36 7.71 2.86
C THR A 380 -10.29 6.52 2.93
N VAL A 381 -11.18 6.49 3.93
CA VAL A 381 -12.23 5.46 4.02
C VAL A 381 -13.51 5.98 3.37
N LEU A 382 -13.95 5.32 2.30
CA LEU A 382 -15.16 5.71 1.60
C LEU A 382 -16.40 5.52 2.49
N SER A 383 -17.18 6.59 2.67
CA SER A 383 -18.40 6.56 3.47
C SER A 383 -19.42 7.58 2.93
N PRO A 384 -20.62 7.15 2.51
CA PRO A 384 -21.08 5.76 2.44
C PRO A 384 -20.34 4.98 1.33
N PRO A 385 -20.18 3.65 1.43
CA PRO A 385 -19.47 2.85 0.45
C PRO A 385 -20.39 2.43 -0.73
N THR A 386 -21.00 3.41 -1.39
CA THR A 386 -21.88 3.22 -2.55
C THR A 386 -21.11 3.46 -3.85
N LEU A 387 -21.63 2.95 -4.99
CA LEU A 387 -20.99 3.18 -6.29
C LEU A 387 -20.94 4.67 -6.65
N GLU A 388 -22.01 5.42 -6.35
CA GLU A 388 -22.09 6.85 -6.61
C GLU A 388 -21.05 7.63 -5.79
N ALA A 389 -20.92 7.32 -4.50
CA ALA A 389 -19.91 7.95 -3.64
C ALA A 389 -18.49 7.61 -4.10
N PHE A 390 -18.26 6.35 -4.52
CA PHE A 390 -16.98 5.93 -5.07
C PHE A 390 -16.60 6.72 -6.32
N GLU A 391 -17.51 6.84 -7.28
CA GLU A 391 -17.30 7.64 -8.49
C GLU A 391 -17.05 9.12 -8.16
N LYS A 392 -17.85 9.70 -7.27
CA LYS A 392 -17.71 11.10 -6.87
C LYS A 392 -16.36 11.38 -6.22
N GLU A 393 -15.90 10.49 -5.34
CA GLU A 393 -14.62 10.64 -4.64
C GLU A 393 -13.43 10.52 -5.61
N LEU A 394 -13.49 9.59 -6.56
CA LEU A 394 -12.46 9.48 -7.60
C LEU A 394 -12.42 10.71 -8.50
N ASN A 395 -13.59 11.26 -8.88
CA ASN A 395 -13.66 12.49 -9.67
C ASN A 395 -13.09 13.68 -8.91
N HIS A 396 -13.49 13.85 -7.65
CA HIS A 396 -12.98 14.92 -6.80
C HIS A 396 -11.45 14.86 -6.65
N ALA A 397 -10.89 13.68 -6.36
CA ALA A 397 -9.45 13.49 -6.25
C ALA A 397 -8.71 13.79 -7.57
N HIS A 398 -9.30 13.41 -8.70
CA HIS A 398 -8.74 13.70 -10.02
C HIS A 398 -8.75 15.21 -10.33
N GLU A 399 -9.88 15.88 -10.13
CA GLU A 399 -10.06 17.32 -10.35
C GLU A 399 -9.17 18.16 -9.42
N ALA A 400 -8.95 17.71 -8.18
CA ALA A 400 -8.05 18.34 -7.22
C ALA A 400 -6.56 18.12 -7.54
N GLY A 401 -6.22 17.33 -8.56
CA GLY A 401 -4.83 17.01 -8.90
C GLY A 401 -4.14 16.09 -7.90
N THR A 402 -4.91 15.39 -7.06
CA THR A 402 -4.42 14.49 -6.02
C THR A 402 -5.00 13.09 -6.22
N PRO A 403 -4.74 12.38 -7.33
CA PRO A 403 -5.36 11.08 -7.59
C PRO A 403 -4.97 10.02 -6.55
N PHE A 404 -5.83 9.00 -6.38
CA PHE A 404 -5.50 7.84 -5.56
C PHE A 404 -4.52 6.92 -6.28
N HIS A 405 -3.56 6.40 -5.53
CA HIS A 405 -2.55 5.45 -6.01
C HIS A 405 -2.99 4.00 -5.83
N VAL A 406 -3.81 3.77 -4.81
CA VAL A 406 -4.35 2.46 -4.49
C VAL A 406 -5.85 2.58 -4.23
N VAL A 407 -6.65 1.77 -4.89
CA VAL A 407 -8.01 1.47 -4.44
C VAL A 407 -7.99 0.10 -3.80
N HIS A 408 -8.26 0.05 -2.49
CA HIS A 408 -8.40 -1.19 -1.75
C HIS A 408 -9.89 -1.46 -1.57
N PHE A 409 -10.43 -2.38 -2.36
CA PHE A 409 -11.81 -2.82 -2.22
C PHE A 409 -11.87 -4.03 -1.29
N ASN A 410 -12.65 -3.92 -0.23
CA ASN A 410 -12.83 -4.97 0.75
C ASN A 410 -14.31 -5.27 0.96
N GLY A 411 -14.79 -6.39 0.42
CA GLY A 411 -16.21 -6.72 0.40
C GLY A 411 -16.51 -8.07 -0.23
N HIS A 412 -17.65 -8.19 -0.89
CA HIS A 412 -18.10 -9.45 -1.51
C HIS A 412 -17.94 -9.42 -3.02
N GLY A 413 -17.50 -10.54 -3.58
CA GLY A 413 -17.54 -10.83 -5.00
C GLY A 413 -18.70 -11.78 -5.32
N VAL A 414 -19.41 -11.53 -6.42
CA VAL A 414 -20.51 -12.37 -6.93
C VAL A 414 -20.29 -12.67 -8.40
N PHE A 415 -20.80 -13.81 -8.88
CA PHE A 415 -20.75 -14.15 -10.31
C PHE A 415 -22.14 -14.13 -10.93
N ARG A 416 -22.30 -13.34 -12.00
CA ARG A 416 -23.52 -13.23 -12.78
C ARG A 416 -23.47 -14.21 -13.94
N LYS A 417 -23.99 -15.43 -13.73
CA LYS A 417 -24.02 -16.51 -14.73
C LYS A 417 -24.72 -16.12 -16.03
N ASP A 418 -25.71 -15.24 -15.96
CA ASP A 418 -26.44 -14.72 -17.10
C ASP A 418 -25.59 -13.83 -18.02
N LEU A 419 -24.57 -13.17 -17.47
CA LEU A 419 -23.64 -12.30 -18.19
C LEU A 419 -22.26 -12.94 -18.41
N GLY A 420 -21.96 -14.04 -17.73
CA GLY A 420 -20.61 -14.64 -17.69
C GLY A 420 -19.57 -13.73 -17.04
N LEU A 421 -20.00 -12.80 -16.17
CA LEU A 421 -19.14 -11.78 -15.56
C LEU A 421 -19.17 -11.85 -14.04
N GLY A 422 -18.01 -11.60 -13.43
CA GLY A 422 -17.92 -11.28 -12.01
C GLY A 422 -18.42 -9.87 -11.70
N GLY A 423 -18.80 -9.65 -10.45
CA GLY A 423 -19.20 -8.34 -9.94
C GLY A 423 -18.83 -8.17 -8.47
N LEU A 424 -18.85 -6.92 -8.01
CA LEU A 424 -18.58 -6.53 -6.64
C LEU A 424 -19.85 -5.98 -5.99
N CYS A 425 -20.09 -6.33 -4.73
CA CYS A 425 -21.22 -5.80 -3.99
C CYS A 425 -20.88 -4.45 -3.33
N PHE A 426 -21.51 -3.38 -3.79
CA PHE A 426 -21.59 -2.10 -3.10
C PHE A 426 -22.84 -2.03 -2.23
N GLU A 427 -22.99 -0.97 -1.44
CA GLU A 427 -24.26 -0.66 -0.79
C GLU A 427 -25.21 0.08 -1.74
N GLU A 428 -26.51 -0.22 -1.65
CA GLU A 428 -27.56 0.52 -2.35
C GLU A 428 -27.56 1.99 -1.94
N GLN A 429 -27.65 2.89 -2.92
CA GLN A 429 -27.55 4.32 -2.69
C GLN A 429 -28.67 4.84 -1.78
N GLN A 430 -29.89 4.29 -1.89
CA GLN A 430 -31.01 4.72 -1.04
C GLN A 430 -30.87 4.24 0.41
N ASP A 431 -29.94 3.33 0.68
CA ASP A 431 -29.71 2.75 2.00
C ASP A 431 -28.56 3.45 2.76
N HIS A 432 -27.98 4.54 2.22
CA HIS A 432 -26.81 5.21 2.79
C HIS A 432 -27.00 5.73 4.24
N GLU A 433 -28.23 6.09 4.63
CA GLU A 433 -28.54 6.51 6.00
C GLU A 433 -28.84 5.32 6.93
N LYS A 434 -29.07 4.11 6.39
CA LYS A 434 -29.39 2.94 7.22
C LYS A 434 -28.16 2.51 8.02
N LEU A 435 -28.39 2.29 9.32
CA LEU A 435 -27.36 1.80 10.22
C LEU A 435 -27.10 0.29 10.08
N GLU A 436 -28.09 -0.46 9.60
CA GLU A 436 -28.11 -1.94 9.51
C GLU A 436 -29.01 -2.36 8.31
N LYS A 437 -28.94 -3.63 7.89
CA LYS A 437 -29.83 -4.21 6.85
C LYS A 437 -29.85 -3.42 5.53
N ARG A 438 -28.67 -3.04 5.06
CA ARG A 438 -28.50 -2.33 3.77
C ARG A 438 -28.47 -3.35 2.66
N ARG A 439 -29.11 -3.04 1.54
CA ARG A 439 -29.14 -3.93 0.38
C ARG A 439 -27.85 -3.85 -0.43
N SER A 440 -27.53 -4.95 -1.10
CA SER A 440 -26.45 -5.11 -2.05
C SER A 440 -26.81 -4.45 -3.37
N HIS A 441 -25.93 -3.57 -3.85
CA HIS A 441 -25.89 -3.15 -5.24
C HIS A 441 -24.78 -3.92 -5.95
N ILE A 442 -25.14 -4.89 -6.79
CA ILE A 442 -24.17 -5.68 -7.56
C ILE A 442 -23.71 -4.86 -8.76
N VAL A 443 -22.43 -4.54 -8.80
CA VAL A 443 -21.79 -3.82 -9.90
C VAL A 443 -20.93 -4.82 -10.67
N ASP A 444 -21.25 -5.04 -11.94
CA ASP A 444 -20.47 -5.97 -12.75
C ASP A 444 -19.08 -5.41 -13.14
N ALA A 445 -18.20 -6.31 -13.55
CA ALA A 445 -16.83 -6.02 -13.93
C ALA A 445 -16.72 -4.90 -14.98
N LYS A 446 -17.64 -4.86 -15.96
CA LYS A 446 -17.61 -3.90 -17.06
C LYS A 446 -18.08 -2.53 -16.59
N GLU A 447 -19.19 -2.47 -15.85
CA GLU A 447 -19.69 -1.23 -15.27
C GLU A 447 -18.64 -0.57 -14.35
N LEU A 448 -18.03 -1.35 -13.45
CA LEU A 448 -16.98 -0.84 -12.56
C LEU A 448 -15.78 -0.30 -13.35
N ALA A 449 -15.36 -1.04 -14.38
CA ALA A 449 -14.23 -0.66 -15.21
C ALA A 449 -14.51 0.61 -16.02
N GLU A 450 -15.74 0.80 -16.53
CA GLU A 450 -16.18 2.03 -17.18
C GLU A 450 -16.08 3.24 -16.26
N LYS A 451 -16.41 3.08 -14.97
CA LYS A 451 -16.23 4.17 -14.00
C LYS A 451 -14.76 4.54 -13.89
N ILE A 452 -13.87 3.59 -13.65
CA ILE A 452 -12.48 3.93 -13.30
C ILE A 452 -11.57 4.25 -14.48
N ARG A 453 -12.00 3.95 -15.72
CA ARG A 453 -11.27 4.06 -16.98
C ARG A 453 -10.35 5.29 -17.10
N ASP A 454 -10.86 6.48 -16.74
CA ASP A 454 -10.14 7.74 -16.96
C ASP A 454 -9.36 8.23 -15.72
N ARG A 455 -9.39 7.48 -14.61
CA ARG A 455 -8.82 7.89 -13.31
C ARG A 455 -7.40 7.37 -13.05
N ARG A 456 -6.85 6.54 -13.95
CA ARG A 456 -5.48 6.01 -13.93
C ARG A 456 -5.06 5.37 -12.61
N ILE A 457 -5.90 4.52 -12.03
CA ILE A 457 -5.59 3.84 -10.77
C ILE A 457 -4.39 2.90 -10.98
N PRO A 458 -3.24 3.14 -10.33
CA PRO A 458 -2.05 2.30 -10.51
C PRO A 458 -2.21 0.89 -9.93
N LEU A 459 -2.86 0.79 -8.76
CA LEU A 459 -3.09 -0.48 -8.08
C LEU A 459 -4.53 -0.58 -7.60
N PHE A 460 -5.22 -1.64 -8.03
CA PHE A 460 -6.50 -2.05 -7.46
C PHE A 460 -6.30 -3.34 -6.66
N PHE A 461 -6.58 -3.30 -5.37
CA PHE A 461 -6.47 -4.44 -4.47
C PHE A 461 -7.86 -4.94 -4.13
N LEU A 462 -8.21 -6.14 -4.59
CA LEU A 462 -9.50 -6.79 -4.34
C LEU A 462 -9.34 -7.79 -3.19
N ASP A 463 -9.66 -7.35 -1.98
CA ASP A 463 -9.79 -8.21 -0.80
C ASP A 463 -11.24 -8.68 -0.68
N THR A 464 -11.64 -9.53 -1.62
CA THR A 464 -13.02 -10.03 -1.75
C THR A 464 -13.10 -11.52 -1.53
N CYS A 465 -14.01 -11.95 -0.65
CA CYS A 465 -14.36 -13.36 -0.55
C CYS A 465 -15.40 -13.69 -1.63
N ALA A 466 -15.08 -14.62 -2.53
CA ALA A 466 -16.07 -15.20 -3.44
C ALA A 466 -17.00 -16.13 -2.64
N SER A 467 -18.31 -16.10 -2.90
CA SER A 467 -19.23 -17.04 -2.23
C SER A 467 -18.87 -18.48 -2.60
N ALA A 468 -18.81 -19.37 -1.59
CA ALA A 468 -18.37 -20.77 -1.71
C ALA A 468 -19.27 -21.69 -2.58
N GLU A 469 -20.21 -21.10 -3.33
CA GLU A 469 -21.21 -21.75 -4.18
C GLU A 469 -20.99 -21.49 -5.69
N VAL A 470 -20.02 -20.66 -6.06
CA VAL A 470 -19.68 -20.41 -7.48
C VAL A 470 -18.54 -21.35 -7.92
N LYS A 471 -18.74 -22.09 -9.02
CA LYS A 471 -17.71 -22.97 -9.63
C LYS A 471 -16.63 -22.21 -10.41
N GLU A 472 -16.89 -20.94 -10.70
CA GLU A 472 -16.06 -20.00 -11.45
C GLU A 472 -15.61 -18.88 -10.51
N ASP A 473 -14.41 -18.35 -10.70
CA ASP A 473 -13.86 -17.26 -9.89
C ASP A 473 -14.35 -15.91 -10.43
N PRO A 474 -15.35 -15.24 -9.80
CA PRO A 474 -15.83 -13.94 -10.27
C PRO A 474 -14.76 -12.86 -10.25
N THR A 475 -13.82 -12.96 -9.30
CA THR A 475 -12.79 -11.95 -9.10
C THR A 475 -11.77 -11.96 -10.24
N ALA A 476 -11.52 -13.13 -10.85
CA ALA A 476 -10.73 -13.24 -12.07
C ALA A 476 -11.34 -12.45 -13.23
N SER A 477 -12.66 -12.53 -13.41
CA SER A 477 -13.39 -11.78 -14.43
C SER A 477 -13.33 -10.27 -14.17
N VAL A 478 -13.52 -9.84 -12.91
CA VAL A 478 -13.36 -8.44 -12.51
C VAL A 478 -11.94 -7.95 -12.74
N ALA A 479 -10.93 -8.69 -12.28
CA ALA A 479 -9.53 -8.33 -12.44
C ALA A 479 -9.13 -8.21 -13.92
N GLY A 480 -9.63 -9.12 -14.77
CA GLY A 480 -9.43 -9.04 -16.20
C GLY A 480 -10.03 -7.78 -16.82
N ALA A 481 -11.29 -7.45 -16.49
CA ALA A 481 -11.96 -6.26 -17.02
C ALA A 481 -11.28 -4.95 -16.56
N LEU A 482 -10.89 -4.87 -15.28
CA LEU A 482 -10.17 -3.71 -14.74
C LEU A 482 -8.82 -3.52 -15.45
N LEU A 483 -8.11 -4.62 -15.72
CA LEU A 483 -6.83 -4.59 -16.43
C LEU A 483 -6.99 -4.14 -17.89
N ASP A 484 -8.02 -4.63 -18.59
CA ASP A 484 -8.29 -4.28 -20.00
C ASP A 484 -8.73 -2.81 -20.18
N GLU A 485 -9.30 -2.21 -19.13
CA GLU A 485 -9.80 -0.83 -19.13
C GLU A 485 -8.82 0.21 -18.56
N GLY A 486 -7.60 -0.20 -18.17
CA GLY A 486 -6.50 0.71 -17.89
C GLY A 486 -6.01 0.75 -16.44
N VAL A 487 -6.44 -0.17 -15.57
CA VAL A 487 -5.76 -0.39 -14.28
C VAL A 487 -4.43 -1.07 -14.52
N ALA A 488 -3.33 -0.51 -14.01
CA ALA A 488 -2.00 -1.05 -14.29
C ALA A 488 -1.71 -2.36 -13.54
N SER A 489 -2.18 -2.50 -12.31
CA SER A 489 -2.01 -3.72 -11.50
C SER A 489 -3.27 -4.03 -10.69
N VAL A 490 -3.72 -5.27 -10.74
CA VAL A 490 -4.81 -5.80 -9.92
C VAL A 490 -4.30 -6.98 -9.10
N VAL A 491 -4.43 -6.89 -7.77
CA VAL A 491 -4.11 -7.98 -6.84
C VAL A 491 -5.40 -8.50 -6.24
N TYR A 492 -5.58 -9.82 -6.19
CA TYR A 492 -6.75 -10.42 -5.56
C TYR A 492 -6.49 -11.84 -5.05
N MET A 493 -7.47 -12.40 -4.32
CA MET A 493 -7.46 -13.77 -3.81
C MET A 493 -8.29 -14.68 -4.72
N SER A 494 -7.69 -15.70 -5.33
CA SER A 494 -8.38 -16.61 -6.27
C SER A 494 -9.34 -17.62 -5.62
N TYR A 495 -9.38 -17.65 -4.29
CA TYR A 495 -10.25 -18.49 -3.48
C TYR A 495 -10.68 -17.70 -2.25
N SER A 496 -11.78 -18.13 -1.61
CA SER A 496 -12.10 -17.65 -0.26
C SER A 496 -11.00 -18.01 0.71
N VAL A 497 -10.55 -17.03 1.50
CA VAL A 497 -9.44 -17.18 2.44
C VAL A 497 -9.86 -16.94 3.88
N LEU A 498 -9.13 -17.56 4.80
CA LEU A 498 -9.26 -17.26 6.21
C LEU A 498 -8.73 -15.87 6.53
N VAL A 499 -9.28 -15.26 7.57
CA VAL A 499 -8.86 -13.95 8.08
C VAL A 499 -7.35 -13.85 8.28
N GLU A 500 -6.75 -14.87 8.89
CA GLU A 500 -5.31 -14.89 9.15
C GLU A 500 -4.48 -14.91 7.86
N THR A 501 -4.97 -15.57 6.81
CA THR A 501 -4.35 -15.61 5.49
C THR A 501 -4.34 -14.22 4.87
N ALA A 502 -5.52 -13.57 4.80
CA ALA A 502 -5.65 -12.21 4.28
C ALA A 502 -4.76 -11.25 5.07
N TRP A 503 -4.79 -11.33 6.40
CA TRP A 503 -4.01 -10.49 7.28
C TRP A 503 -2.50 -10.59 7.03
N ARG A 504 -1.96 -11.81 7.00
CA ARG A 504 -0.53 -12.04 6.76
C ARG A 504 -0.09 -11.57 5.39
N PHE A 505 -0.91 -11.80 4.37
CA PHE A 505 -0.62 -11.36 3.01
C PHE A 505 -0.62 -9.84 2.93
N VAL A 506 -1.73 -9.19 3.30
CA VAL A 506 -1.91 -7.73 3.23
C VAL A 506 -0.83 -7.01 4.03
N GLN A 507 -0.54 -7.45 5.25
CA GLN A 507 0.50 -6.85 6.08
C GLN A 507 1.87 -6.88 5.38
N ASN A 508 2.28 -8.02 4.82
CA ASN A 508 3.57 -8.14 4.16
C ASN A 508 3.61 -7.44 2.80
N PHE A 509 2.51 -7.49 2.05
CA PHE A 509 2.34 -6.78 0.78
C PHE A 509 2.56 -5.28 0.97
N TYR A 510 1.77 -4.63 1.83
CA TYR A 510 1.92 -3.18 2.05
C TYR A 510 3.24 -2.84 2.71
N ARG A 511 3.76 -3.66 3.64
CA ARG A 511 5.08 -3.44 4.25
C ARG A 511 6.22 -3.38 3.23
N VAL A 512 6.15 -4.15 2.14
CA VAL A 512 7.16 -4.14 1.07
C VAL A 512 6.86 -3.07 0.02
N LEU A 513 5.60 -2.91 -0.39
CA LEU A 513 5.18 -1.89 -1.36
C LEU A 513 5.66 -0.49 -0.96
N VAL A 514 5.51 -0.18 0.32
CA VAL A 514 5.81 1.15 0.89
C VAL A 514 7.29 1.42 1.08
N THR A 515 8.16 0.42 0.86
CA THR A 515 9.62 0.63 0.79
C THR A 515 10.08 1.08 -0.59
N GLY A 516 9.15 1.37 -1.49
CA GLY A 516 9.45 1.67 -2.89
C GLY A 516 9.76 0.43 -3.72
N SER A 517 9.32 -0.76 -3.29
CA SER A 517 9.41 -1.97 -4.12
C SER A 517 8.32 -1.97 -5.19
N ARG A 518 8.52 -2.75 -6.25
CA ARG A 518 7.50 -2.97 -7.29
C ARG A 518 6.33 -3.80 -6.75
N VAL A 519 5.16 -3.66 -7.36
CA VAL A 519 3.97 -4.45 -7.00
C VAL A 519 4.25 -5.96 -7.06
N GLY A 520 4.94 -6.45 -8.10
CA GLY A 520 5.29 -7.88 -8.21
C GLY A 520 6.18 -8.39 -7.06
N GLU A 521 7.07 -7.55 -6.53
CA GLU A 521 7.91 -7.89 -5.37
C GLU A 521 7.10 -7.91 -4.07
N ALA A 522 6.13 -7.01 -3.92
CA ALA A 522 5.23 -6.98 -2.78
C ALA A 522 4.32 -8.22 -2.72
N VAL A 523 3.75 -8.65 -3.86
CA VAL A 523 2.96 -9.89 -3.94
C VAL A 523 3.80 -11.09 -3.54
N LEU A 524 5.00 -11.22 -4.13
CA LEU A 524 5.92 -12.31 -3.82
C LEU A 524 6.31 -12.35 -2.33
N ALA A 525 6.52 -11.19 -1.70
CA ALA A 525 6.80 -11.13 -0.28
C ALA A 525 5.64 -11.66 0.58
N GLY A 526 4.40 -11.32 0.21
CA GLY A 526 3.20 -11.87 0.83
C GLY A 526 3.09 -13.39 0.67
N GLN A 527 3.28 -13.90 -0.55
CA GLN A 527 3.26 -15.34 -0.83
C GLN A 527 4.33 -16.10 -0.02
N ARG A 528 5.55 -15.55 0.07
CA ARG A 528 6.63 -16.16 0.87
C ARG A 528 6.33 -16.14 2.37
N ALA A 529 5.70 -15.08 2.88
CA ALA A 529 5.27 -15.01 4.26
C ALA A 529 4.25 -16.12 4.57
N LEU A 530 3.24 -16.29 3.72
CA LEU A 530 2.25 -17.38 3.83
C LEU A 530 2.89 -18.77 3.74
N LYS A 531 3.88 -18.96 2.86
CA LYS A 531 4.58 -20.24 2.72
C LYS A 531 5.45 -20.58 3.93
N SER A 532 6.06 -19.56 4.54
CA SER A 532 6.99 -19.71 5.66
C SER A 532 6.32 -20.09 6.97
N ASP A 533 5.03 -19.78 7.12
CA ASP A 533 4.23 -20.14 8.28
C ASP A 533 2.82 -20.56 7.83
N SER A 534 2.54 -21.85 7.91
CA SER A 534 1.26 -22.44 7.54
C SER A 534 0.18 -22.32 8.62
N PHE A 535 0.50 -21.85 9.83
CA PHE A 535 -0.49 -21.74 10.89
C PHE A 535 -1.58 -20.71 10.57
N ARG A 536 -2.86 -21.08 10.74
CA ARG A 536 -3.98 -20.16 10.51
C ARG A 536 -4.82 -19.88 11.75
N LEU A 537 -5.21 -20.90 12.49
CA LEU A 537 -5.93 -20.72 13.75
C LEU A 537 -5.89 -21.99 14.60
N LYS A 538 -6.26 -21.84 15.87
CA LYS A 538 -6.52 -22.95 16.76
C LYS A 538 -8.02 -23.27 16.73
N ILE A 539 -8.36 -24.51 16.40
CA ILE A 539 -9.75 -24.99 16.34
C ILE A 539 -10.01 -25.89 17.55
N PHE A 540 -11.09 -25.59 18.28
CA PHE A 540 -11.49 -26.36 19.45
C PHE A 540 -11.72 -27.83 19.05
N GLY A 541 -11.13 -28.77 19.80
CA GLY A 541 -11.18 -30.20 19.49
C GLY A 541 -10.27 -30.69 18.36
N ALA A 542 -9.75 -29.80 17.50
CA ALA A 542 -8.85 -30.17 16.39
C ALA A 542 -7.40 -29.70 16.58
N GLY A 543 -7.16 -28.75 17.49
CA GLY A 543 -5.84 -28.20 17.77
C GLY A 543 -5.41 -27.18 16.73
N ARG A 544 -4.19 -27.33 16.21
CA ARG A 544 -3.56 -26.37 15.30
C ARG A 544 -4.01 -26.63 13.85
N LEU A 545 -4.55 -25.62 13.17
CA LEU A 545 -4.84 -25.67 11.74
C LEU A 545 -3.64 -25.13 10.96
N ASP A 546 -3.07 -25.98 10.12
CA ASP A 546 -2.10 -25.60 9.09
C ASP A 546 -2.78 -25.62 7.72
N LEU A 547 -2.48 -24.61 6.89
CA LEU A 547 -3.01 -24.51 5.54
C LEU A 547 -1.92 -24.01 4.57
N GLN A 548 -1.82 -24.67 3.42
CA GLN A 548 -0.99 -24.24 2.29
C GLN A 548 -1.85 -23.40 1.33
N ASP A 549 -1.92 -22.10 1.57
CA ASP A 549 -2.74 -21.14 0.80
C ASP A 549 -1.89 -20.00 0.19
N TRP A 550 -0.57 -20.16 0.18
CA TRP A 550 0.39 -19.16 -0.29
C TRP A 550 0.28 -18.84 -1.79
N PHE A 551 -0.41 -19.69 -2.56
CA PHE A 551 -0.67 -19.53 -3.99
C PHE A 551 -2.02 -18.88 -4.31
N VAL A 552 -2.83 -18.59 -3.28
CA VAL A 552 -4.16 -17.95 -3.46
C VAL A 552 -4.06 -16.48 -3.87
N PRO A 553 -3.12 -15.66 -3.33
CA PRO A 553 -2.96 -14.29 -3.81
C PRO A 553 -2.31 -14.27 -5.19
N VAL A 554 -2.98 -13.67 -6.17
CA VAL A 554 -2.56 -13.62 -7.57
C VAL A 554 -2.43 -12.19 -8.09
N LEU A 555 -1.61 -11.99 -9.11
CA LEU A 555 -1.34 -10.70 -9.74
C LEU A 555 -1.76 -10.69 -11.21
N TYR A 556 -2.60 -9.73 -11.57
CA TYR A 556 -2.88 -9.29 -12.93
C TYR A 556 -2.19 -7.95 -13.12
N GLN A 557 -1.42 -7.79 -14.18
CA GLN A 557 -0.60 -6.60 -14.33
C GLN A 557 -0.37 -6.33 -15.80
N GLU A 558 -0.24 -5.06 -16.18
CA GLU A 558 0.08 -4.68 -17.55
C GLU A 558 1.54 -5.03 -17.91
N LYS A 559 2.05 -4.48 -19.02
CA LYS A 559 3.43 -4.71 -19.43
C LYS A 559 4.41 -4.22 -18.36
N GLU A 560 4.22 -3.00 -17.87
CA GLU A 560 5.05 -2.38 -16.85
C GLU A 560 4.75 -2.92 -15.46
N ASP A 561 5.77 -2.92 -14.60
CA ASP A 561 5.65 -3.33 -13.20
C ASP A 561 5.94 -2.12 -12.34
N LEU A 562 4.87 -1.46 -11.95
CA LEU A 562 4.92 -0.13 -11.37
C LEU A 562 5.64 -0.13 -10.02
N GLN A 563 6.46 0.89 -9.85
CA GLN A 563 7.04 1.28 -8.57
C GLN A 563 6.26 2.51 -8.11
N LEU A 564 5.37 2.33 -7.14
CA LEU A 564 4.46 3.41 -6.73
C LEU A 564 5.18 4.55 -5.98
N LEU A 565 6.31 4.24 -5.34
CA LEU A 565 7.07 5.15 -4.49
C LEU A 565 8.56 5.11 -4.80
N THR A 566 9.20 6.29 -4.73
CA THR A 566 10.64 6.44 -4.98
C THR A 566 11.50 6.18 -3.76
N HIS A 567 11.02 6.41 -2.53
CA HIS A 567 11.83 6.33 -1.31
C HIS A 567 11.05 5.75 -0.13
N ALA A 568 11.78 5.16 0.81
CA ALA A 568 11.22 4.62 2.05
C ALA A 568 11.49 5.56 3.25
N PRO A 569 10.58 5.63 4.24
CA PRO A 569 10.78 6.37 5.48
C PRO A 569 12.08 6.03 6.21
N SER A 570 12.72 7.04 6.82
CA SER A 570 13.79 6.80 7.81
C SER A 570 13.21 6.24 9.11
N ARG A 571 14.02 5.50 9.89
CA ARG A 571 13.58 4.95 11.20
C ARG A 571 13.20 6.03 12.21
N LYS A 572 13.81 7.23 12.13
CA LYS A 572 13.53 8.35 13.04
C LYS A 572 12.12 8.92 12.81
N ILE A 573 11.71 9.13 11.56
CA ILE A 573 10.35 9.60 11.22
C ILE A 573 9.30 8.65 11.81
N LYS A 574 9.47 7.34 11.59
CA LYS A 574 8.53 6.33 12.09
C LYS A 574 8.32 6.39 13.61
N ALA A 575 9.36 6.78 14.37
CA ALA A 575 9.27 6.92 15.81
C ALA A 575 8.50 8.18 16.22
N ILE A 576 8.73 9.30 15.53
CA ILE A 576 8.02 10.57 15.76
C ILE A 576 6.52 10.40 15.44
N ASP A 577 6.18 9.81 14.30
CA ASP A 577 4.78 9.60 13.89
C ASP A 577 4.03 8.69 14.86
N ARG A 578 4.73 7.66 15.37
CA ARG A 578 4.18 6.78 16.39
C ARG A 578 3.85 7.56 17.67
N GLN A 579 4.77 8.38 18.15
CA GLN A 579 4.56 9.18 19.36
C GLN A 579 3.45 10.22 19.16
N ALA A 580 3.42 10.87 17.99
CA ALA A 580 2.35 11.80 17.63
C ALA A 580 0.97 11.11 17.63
N ARG A 581 0.87 9.87 17.13
CA ARG A 581 -0.37 9.09 17.17
C ARG A 581 -0.75 8.66 18.58
N GLU A 582 0.21 8.23 19.40
CA GLU A 582 -0.05 7.89 20.81
C GLU A 582 -0.68 9.08 21.55
N ASN A 583 -0.22 10.30 21.28
CA ASN A 583 -0.80 11.53 21.82
C ASN A 583 -2.23 11.83 21.32
N ARG A 584 -2.62 11.33 20.14
CA ARG A 584 -3.98 11.51 19.58
C ARG A 584 -5.03 10.67 20.30
N TYR A 585 -4.64 9.60 21.01
CA TYR A 585 -5.59 8.77 21.75
C TYR A 585 -6.05 9.39 23.08
N GLY A 586 -5.42 10.46 23.55
CA GLY A 586 -5.76 11.07 24.84
C GLY A 586 -5.67 10.05 25.99
N ALA A 587 -6.53 10.19 26.99
CA ALA A 587 -6.59 9.32 28.17
C ALA A 587 -7.42 8.04 27.94
N LEU A 588 -7.57 7.56 26.69
CA LEU A 588 -8.33 6.33 26.41
C LEU A 588 -7.78 5.14 27.25
N PRO A 589 -8.66 4.32 27.88
CA PRO A 589 -8.22 3.16 28.67
C PRO A 589 -7.39 2.21 27.83
N SER A 590 -6.29 1.66 28.36
CA SER A 590 -5.38 0.76 27.62
C SER A 590 -6.12 -0.36 26.86
N THR A 591 -5.63 -0.74 25.69
CA THR A 591 -6.19 -1.85 24.91
C THR A 591 -6.22 -3.13 25.76
N PRO A 592 -7.32 -3.92 25.74
CA PRO A 592 -7.40 -5.16 26.51
C PRO A 592 -6.29 -6.15 26.16
N ALA A 593 -5.76 -6.84 27.17
CA ALA A 593 -4.69 -7.84 26.99
C ALA A 593 -5.07 -9.01 26.05
N GLN A 594 -6.37 -9.31 25.94
CA GLN A 594 -6.90 -10.42 25.12
C GLN A 594 -7.38 -9.99 23.71
N ILE A 595 -7.05 -8.78 23.26
CA ILE A 595 -7.50 -8.19 21.97
C ILE A 595 -9.04 -7.99 21.96
N PHE A 596 -9.52 -6.97 21.25
CA PHE A 596 -10.95 -6.77 21.08
C PHE A 596 -11.51 -7.73 20.03
N ILE A 597 -12.49 -8.57 20.42
CA ILE A 597 -13.08 -9.62 19.57
C ILE A 597 -14.59 -9.44 19.51
N GLY A 598 -15.17 -9.57 18.30
CA GLY A 598 -16.61 -9.48 18.07
C GLY A 598 -17.13 -8.04 18.04
N ARG A 599 -18.46 -7.89 18.16
CA ARG A 599 -19.17 -6.59 18.27
C ARG A 599 -18.95 -5.62 17.09
N SER A 600 -18.52 -6.13 15.95
CA SER A 600 -18.21 -5.28 14.78
C SER A 600 -19.47 -4.67 14.17
N ARG A 601 -20.62 -5.34 14.26
CA ARG A 601 -21.92 -4.79 13.84
C ARG A 601 -22.24 -3.52 14.64
N GLU A 602 -22.07 -3.59 15.96
CA GLU A 602 -22.28 -2.45 16.85
C GLU A 602 -21.27 -1.33 16.58
N LEU A 603 -20.00 -1.66 16.32
CA LEU A 603 -19.01 -0.66 15.90
C LEU A 603 -19.40 0.04 14.60
N LEU A 604 -19.76 -0.71 13.56
CA LEU A 604 -20.17 -0.15 12.27
C LEU A 604 -21.41 0.74 12.43
N LYS A 605 -22.37 0.30 13.27
CA LYS A 605 -23.56 1.07 13.61
C LYS A 605 -23.20 2.39 14.29
N LEU A 606 -22.26 2.40 15.23
CA LEU A 606 -21.79 3.62 15.88
C LEU A 606 -21.05 4.54 14.92
N GLU A 607 -20.17 4.00 14.07
CA GLU A 607 -19.46 4.78 13.05
C GLU A 607 -20.44 5.51 12.13
N ARG A 608 -21.49 4.82 11.66
CA ARG A 608 -22.51 5.41 10.81
C ARG A 608 -23.39 6.41 11.56
N LEU A 609 -23.77 6.09 12.79
CA LEU A 609 -24.57 6.99 13.61
C LEU A 609 -23.82 8.30 13.87
N LEU A 610 -22.52 8.23 14.20
CA LEU A 610 -21.69 9.42 14.42
C LEU A 610 -21.34 10.18 13.13
N ALA A 611 -21.43 9.54 11.96
CA ALA A 611 -21.34 10.24 10.69
C ALA A 611 -22.62 11.07 10.40
N GLN A 612 -23.76 10.72 10.99
CA GLN A 612 -25.05 11.38 10.77
C GLN A 612 -25.47 12.29 11.93
N LYS A 613 -24.97 12.03 13.14
CA LYS A 613 -25.34 12.69 14.39
C LYS A 613 -24.08 13.05 15.17
N SER A 614 -24.13 14.12 15.95
CA SER A 614 -22.98 14.59 16.75
C SER A 614 -22.70 13.76 18.01
N TYR A 615 -23.59 12.84 18.38
CA TYR A 615 -23.45 12.01 19.58
C TYR A 615 -24.08 10.63 19.41
N ALA A 616 -23.59 9.67 20.20
CA ALA A 616 -24.15 8.33 20.32
C ALA A 616 -24.15 7.92 21.80
N VAL A 617 -25.21 7.24 22.25
CA VAL A 617 -25.35 6.75 23.62
C VAL A 617 -25.30 5.23 23.62
N LEU A 618 -24.42 4.66 24.44
CA LEU A 618 -24.31 3.22 24.66
C LEU A 618 -24.99 2.83 25.96
N CYS A 619 -26.10 2.11 25.87
CA CYS A 619 -26.87 1.62 27.01
C CYS A 619 -26.66 0.12 27.22
N GLY A 620 -26.67 -0.33 28.47
CA GLY A 620 -26.50 -1.74 28.83
C GLY A 620 -26.04 -1.91 30.28
N GLN A 621 -26.13 -3.13 30.81
CA GLN A 621 -25.71 -3.42 32.18
C GLN A 621 -24.20 -3.19 32.41
N GLY A 622 -23.80 -3.04 33.67
CA GLY A 622 -22.38 -2.97 34.04
C GLY A 622 -21.64 -4.23 33.58
N GLY A 623 -20.40 -4.07 33.10
CA GLY A 623 -19.58 -5.20 32.63
C GLY A 623 -19.78 -5.63 31.17
N GLU A 624 -20.80 -5.13 30.46
CA GLU A 624 -21.11 -5.49 29.06
C GLU A 624 -20.11 -4.93 28.01
N GLY A 625 -18.97 -4.41 28.44
CA GLY A 625 -17.92 -3.90 27.55
C GLY A 625 -18.24 -2.58 26.83
N LYS A 626 -19.18 -1.76 27.34
CA LYS A 626 -19.55 -0.47 26.73
C LYS A 626 -18.35 0.49 26.58
N THR A 627 -17.58 0.67 27.66
CA THR A 627 -16.37 1.50 27.66
C THR A 627 -15.34 0.96 26.68
N THR A 628 -15.17 -0.36 26.63
CA THR A 628 -14.27 -1.02 25.67
C THR A 628 -14.72 -0.77 24.23
N LEU A 629 -16.01 -0.91 23.92
CA LEU A 629 -16.56 -0.64 22.60
C LEU A 629 -16.35 0.82 22.16
N ALA A 630 -16.60 1.78 23.04
CA ALA A 630 -16.37 3.21 22.78
C ALA A 630 -14.89 3.52 22.56
N ALA A 631 -14.00 2.96 23.40
CA ALA A 631 -12.56 3.15 23.25
C ALA A 631 -12.02 2.57 21.95
N GLU A 632 -12.51 1.39 21.55
CA GLU A 632 -12.12 0.76 20.28
C GLU A 632 -12.66 1.49 19.05
N LEU A 633 -13.87 2.06 19.14
CA LEU A 633 -14.40 2.96 18.11
C LEU A 633 -13.50 4.18 17.94
N ALA A 634 -13.15 4.86 19.05
CA ALA A 634 -12.28 6.04 19.01
C ALA A 634 -10.90 5.73 18.40
N ARG A 635 -10.29 4.60 18.81
CA ARG A 635 -9.05 4.11 18.20
C ARG A 635 -9.21 3.90 16.71
N TRP A 636 -10.25 3.19 16.30
CA TRP A 636 -10.49 2.88 14.89
C TRP A 636 -10.65 4.16 14.04
N LEU A 637 -11.45 5.13 14.52
CA LEU A 637 -11.65 6.40 13.83
C LEU A 637 -10.35 7.21 13.70
N ILE A 638 -9.49 7.22 14.72
CA ILE A 638 -8.17 7.88 14.66
C ILE A 638 -7.26 7.17 13.67
N ARG A 639 -7.18 5.84 13.75
CA ARG A 639 -6.29 5.02 12.91
C ARG A 639 -6.67 5.07 11.43
N THR A 640 -7.94 5.32 11.13
CA THR A 640 -8.46 5.49 9.77
C THR A 640 -8.51 6.94 9.31
N GLY A 641 -8.03 7.89 10.13
CA GLY A 641 -8.04 9.32 9.80
C GLY A 641 -9.43 9.96 9.77
N ARG A 642 -10.49 9.26 10.19
CA ARG A 642 -11.87 9.79 10.20
C ARG A 642 -12.08 10.82 11.32
N ILE A 643 -11.29 10.74 12.39
CA ILE A 643 -11.14 11.81 13.39
C ILE A 643 -9.67 12.02 13.68
N TYR A 644 -9.28 13.25 14.03
CA TYR A 644 -7.89 13.57 14.32
C TYR A 644 -7.44 13.11 15.72
N ARG A 645 -8.31 13.28 16.73
CA ARG A 645 -7.96 13.11 18.14
C ARG A 645 -9.17 12.68 18.97
N ALA A 646 -8.91 11.95 20.06
CA ALA A 646 -9.91 11.58 21.05
C ALA A 646 -9.54 12.13 22.44
N VAL A 647 -10.57 12.35 23.25
CA VAL A 647 -10.49 12.72 24.66
C VAL A 647 -11.39 11.77 25.42
N PHE A 648 -10.89 11.26 26.55
CA PHE A 648 -11.65 10.36 27.40
C PHE A 648 -11.80 10.97 28.79
N VAL A 649 -13.03 10.99 29.29
CA VAL A 649 -13.37 11.46 30.64
C VAL A 649 -14.15 10.34 31.31
N SER A 650 -13.64 9.84 32.44
CA SER A 650 -14.40 8.91 33.27
C SER A 650 -15.25 9.70 34.25
N VAL A 651 -16.56 9.57 34.16
CA VAL A 651 -17.51 10.20 35.08
C VAL A 651 -17.80 9.34 36.32
N GLU A 652 -17.11 8.21 36.50
CA GLU A 652 -17.29 7.35 37.69
C GLU A 652 -16.89 8.05 38.99
N ASN A 653 -15.91 8.96 38.91
CA ASN A 653 -15.37 9.70 40.05
C ASN A 653 -15.50 11.22 39.90
N VAL A 654 -16.36 11.70 39.00
CA VAL A 654 -16.52 13.13 38.71
C VAL A 654 -17.94 13.56 39.05
N PHE A 655 -18.07 14.55 39.95
CA PHE A 655 -19.35 14.96 40.52
C PHE A 655 -19.83 16.36 40.08
N ASP A 656 -19.00 17.09 39.32
CA ASP A 656 -19.31 18.44 38.86
C ASP A 656 -18.79 18.69 37.42
N VAL A 657 -19.40 19.68 36.76
CA VAL A 657 -19.09 20.05 35.36
C VAL A 657 -17.68 20.63 35.22
N GLY A 658 -17.18 21.34 36.23
CA GLY A 658 -15.84 21.95 36.21
C GLY A 658 -14.76 20.89 36.08
N THR A 659 -14.86 19.80 36.85
CA THR A 659 -13.92 18.68 36.77
C THR A 659 -13.95 17.98 35.40
N VAL A 660 -15.12 17.86 34.75
CA VAL A 660 -15.21 17.34 33.37
C VAL A 660 -14.46 18.25 32.40
N VAL A 661 -14.70 19.57 32.48
CA VAL A 661 -14.04 20.57 31.64
C VAL A 661 -12.52 20.57 31.86
N ASP A 662 -12.07 20.43 33.12
CA ASP A 662 -10.66 20.34 33.49
C ASP A 662 -9.98 19.13 32.84
N GLN A 663 -10.58 17.94 32.94
CA GLN A 663 -10.03 16.72 32.33
C GLN A 663 -9.96 16.79 30.81
N ILE A 664 -10.95 17.44 30.16
CA ILE A 664 -10.91 17.67 28.71
C ILE A 664 -9.79 18.64 28.36
N GLY A 665 -9.70 19.77 29.07
CA GLY A 665 -8.73 20.80 28.80
C GLY A 665 -7.29 20.36 29.05
N GLN A 666 -7.01 19.63 30.13
CA GLN A 666 -5.67 19.07 30.39
C GLN A 666 -5.19 18.11 29.30
N GLN A 667 -6.11 17.40 28.63
CA GLN A 667 -5.77 16.52 27.52
C GLN A 667 -5.50 17.30 26.23
N LEU A 668 -6.18 18.43 26.00
CA LEU A 668 -6.14 19.14 24.73
C LEU A 668 -5.16 20.32 24.71
N VAL A 669 -5.13 21.10 25.78
CA VAL A 669 -4.46 22.40 25.86
C VAL A 669 -3.29 22.33 26.85
N PRO A 670 -2.06 22.66 26.43
CA PRO A 670 -0.90 22.66 27.32
C PRO A 670 -1.12 23.56 28.54
N ASN A 671 -0.80 23.05 29.74
CA ASN A 671 -0.92 23.76 31.02
C ASN A 671 -2.33 24.28 31.35
N TYR A 672 -3.38 23.67 30.80
CA TYR A 672 -4.75 24.04 31.11
C TYR A 672 -5.15 23.70 32.53
N SER A 673 -5.87 24.60 33.19
CA SER A 673 -6.58 24.33 34.43
C SER A 673 -7.88 25.11 34.51
N VAL A 674 -8.97 24.42 34.84
CA VAL A 674 -10.28 25.03 35.01
C VAL A 674 -10.32 26.00 36.21
N ALA A 675 -9.41 25.85 37.17
CA ALA A 675 -9.33 26.67 38.38
C ALA A 675 -9.04 28.16 38.10
N GLN A 676 -8.65 28.49 36.86
CA GLN A 676 -8.44 29.86 36.40
C GLN A 676 -9.76 30.61 36.07
N TYR A 677 -10.90 29.90 36.09
CA TYR A 677 -12.21 30.42 35.71
C TYR A 677 -13.19 30.29 36.87
N SER A 678 -14.11 31.24 37.01
CA SER A 678 -15.20 31.11 37.98
C SER A 678 -16.27 30.12 37.48
N ALA A 679 -17.14 29.65 38.40
CA ALA A 679 -18.18 28.67 38.07
C ALA A 679 -19.13 29.14 36.94
N ASP A 680 -19.46 30.44 36.92
CA ASP A 680 -20.33 31.05 35.92
C ASP A 680 -19.63 31.21 34.55
N GLU A 681 -18.30 31.08 34.51
CA GLU A 681 -17.47 31.24 33.32
C GLU A 681 -17.12 29.89 32.65
N LEU A 682 -17.50 28.76 33.25
CA LEU A 682 -17.13 27.43 32.76
C LEU A 682 -17.59 27.18 31.32
N LEU A 683 -18.86 27.43 31.03
CA LEU A 683 -19.44 27.18 29.70
C LEU A 683 -19.18 28.30 28.68
N THR A 684 -18.66 29.45 29.13
CA THR A 684 -18.51 30.65 28.27
C THR A 684 -17.07 31.01 27.99
N LYS A 685 -16.17 30.90 28.97
CA LYS A 685 -14.73 31.22 28.84
C LYS A 685 -13.84 29.99 28.93
N ALA A 686 -14.08 29.09 29.89
CA ALA A 686 -13.19 27.94 30.11
C ALA A 686 -13.17 26.97 28.91
N LEU A 687 -14.28 26.87 28.16
CA LEU A 687 -14.36 26.08 26.92
C LEU A 687 -13.67 26.72 25.72
N GLN A 688 -13.45 28.03 25.67
CA GLN A 688 -12.95 28.70 24.47
C GLN A 688 -11.56 28.20 24.02
N PRO A 689 -10.57 28.00 24.93
CA PRO A 689 -9.28 27.42 24.54
C PRO A 689 -9.42 26.00 24.02
N ILE A 690 -10.34 25.21 24.60
CA ILE A 690 -10.62 23.84 24.20
C ILE A 690 -11.23 23.81 22.79
N GLU A 691 -12.25 24.63 22.55
CA GLU A 691 -12.88 24.74 21.24
C GLU A 691 -11.91 25.23 20.18
N ARG A 692 -11.05 26.20 20.52
CA ARG A 692 -10.01 26.69 19.61
C ARG A 692 -9.07 25.56 19.20
N GLN A 693 -8.67 24.72 20.15
CA GLN A 693 -7.80 23.57 19.90
C GLN A 693 -8.48 22.44 19.11
N LEU A 694 -9.82 22.32 19.20
CA LEU A 694 -10.60 21.36 18.41
C LEU A 694 -10.89 21.85 16.98
N ARG A 695 -10.81 23.17 16.73
CA ARG A 695 -11.01 23.78 15.41
C ARG A 695 -9.71 23.97 14.62
N SER A 696 -8.56 24.03 15.30
CA SER A 696 -7.23 24.02 14.70
C SER A 696 -6.82 22.62 14.27
#